data_AF-A0A7C5S598-F1
#
_entry.id   AF-A0A7C5S598-F1
#
_cell.length_a   1.000
_cell.length_b   1.000
_cell.length_c   1.000
_cell.angle_alpha   90.00
_cell.angle_beta   90.00
_cell.angle_gamma   90.00
#
_symmetry.space_group_name_H-M   'P 1'
#
loop_
_entity.id
_entity.type
_entity.pdbx_description
1 polymer ?
#
loop_
_entity_poly.entity_id
_entity_poly.type
_entity_poly.pdbx_seq_one_letter_code
_entity_poly.pdbx_strand_id
1 'polypeptide(L)'
;NRIEVVEDHAELRLFFNRTETGTIYTLQARHGEKEFNLQYSGFILLSLEPCYFIVKNRLYSLHQKISGKLLKPFRSKTSVIIPRRAENEYFNRFIKKVANKVEIEAEGFEIQDLDLQPETILTLETDWQGFTGFSLAFDYGERQVMANNPQQTFTNLEINEGIIRFKRFSRKTDWENTQKDKLKALGMMEHGAFYRFDGQDIKSELHGFVSYVSECVDDLRTSGFSIKQNTEMQYILEKPLIQTKYKFNHDWFDLHIEVRLGDYLVPFIHLKNNILTNNRLYLLPSGECFVLPTEWFERYKLVMIHGVEKANSIRLGKHHFRLLDPFEIDEAEGFAEKPEEKEIDSRFIISNTTLRPYQHYGFLWMRRNVNQGFGSILADDMGLGKTIQVIALLSAYFRELPAQKSKEAQKAAENIQKASPQLDLFGDLKKNSENYGFSNRENTNAPALVVAPTSIVHNWKNELGRFAPHLSAYLYTGANRELTPLVLSRAHLIITTYGILRNDIKLLTNYHFSFIILDESQFIKNHESKTAQAVFQLQGLRRVALTGTPVENRLSDLWSQLHFTNPGMLGGCDEFMNHYAAPLLKNANAPEGRKLLHMIEPFILRRTKSQVEPELPELTQTTIYCEMTGRQQLLYETERSRQRNHLLESSEGVKHNKKSLFMMLRALMRLRQYANHPRMVSADYDEESGKFESVTEMLETLHAENHKVLVFSSFVSHLNLYEQYCRQRGIEYAKLVGETRKREEETEKFSKRDDVTIFLISLKAGGLGLNLTEAAYVLLLDPWWNPASEMQAISRAHRIGQKKKVMVYRFITRGTVEEKILKLQEQKLALANTFIREDKMLAGLSDEQLQDLLK
;
A
#
# COMPACT_ATOMS: atom_id res chain seq x y z
N ASN A 1 69.04 -25.83 -16.12
CA ASN A 1 67.98 -26.47 -16.90
C ASN A 1 66.62 -26.09 -16.33
N ARG A 2 65.90 -25.17 -16.98
CA ARG A 2 64.52 -24.81 -16.61
C ARG A 2 63.56 -25.85 -17.19
N ILE A 3 62.67 -26.43 -16.39
CA ILE A 3 61.61 -27.32 -16.88
C ILE A 3 60.40 -26.45 -17.26
N GLU A 4 59.90 -26.59 -18.48
CA GLU A 4 58.69 -25.89 -18.94
C GLU A 4 57.45 -26.70 -18.53
N VAL A 5 56.51 -26.08 -17.81
CA VAL A 5 55.26 -26.72 -17.41
C VAL A 5 54.23 -26.55 -18.52
N VAL A 6 53.67 -27.66 -18.97
CA VAL A 6 52.63 -27.67 -20.00
C VAL A 6 51.27 -27.60 -19.31
N GLU A 7 50.47 -26.59 -19.65
CA GLU A 7 49.17 -26.34 -19.01
C GLU A 7 48.10 -27.36 -19.41
N ASP A 8 48.11 -27.81 -20.66
CA ASP A 8 47.19 -28.83 -21.16
C ASP A 8 47.66 -30.26 -20.87
N HIS A 9 46.70 -31.18 -20.73
CA HIS A 9 46.98 -32.59 -20.47
C HIS A 9 47.46 -33.33 -21.73
N ALA A 10 48.39 -34.26 -21.55
CA ALA A 10 48.76 -35.21 -22.59
C ALA A 10 47.72 -36.35 -22.68
N GLU A 11 47.43 -36.76 -23.91
CA GLU A 11 46.55 -37.87 -24.26
C GLU A 11 47.37 -39.13 -24.56
N LEU A 12 46.78 -40.29 -24.32
CA LEU A 12 47.40 -41.59 -24.59
C LEU A 12 46.62 -42.34 -25.67
N ARG A 13 47.35 -43.08 -26.49
CA ARG A 13 46.80 -43.97 -27.52
C ARG A 13 47.50 -45.32 -27.49
N LEU A 14 46.72 -46.39 -27.39
CA LEU A 14 47.21 -47.77 -27.36
C LEU A 14 46.96 -48.44 -28.71
N PHE A 15 47.98 -49.09 -29.26
CA PHE A 15 47.86 -49.86 -30.49
C PHE A 15 48.09 -51.33 -30.16
N PHE A 16 47.14 -52.19 -30.51
CA PHE A 16 47.23 -53.64 -30.34
C PHE A 16 47.34 -54.32 -31.70
N ASN A 17 48.22 -55.30 -31.83
CA ASN A 17 48.31 -56.18 -32.98
C ASN A 17 48.32 -57.64 -32.50
N ARG A 18 47.30 -58.41 -32.87
CA ARG A 18 47.12 -59.81 -32.49
C ARG A 18 47.70 -60.73 -33.54
N THR A 19 48.68 -61.54 -33.15
CA THR A 19 49.36 -62.53 -34.01
C THR A 19 49.08 -63.96 -33.55
N GLU A 20 49.56 -64.96 -34.30
CA GLU A 20 49.45 -66.38 -33.94
C GLU A 20 50.15 -66.73 -32.62
N THR A 21 51.22 -66.02 -32.26
CA THR A 21 52.04 -66.31 -31.06
C THR A 21 51.61 -65.51 -29.82
N GLY A 22 50.79 -64.47 -29.98
CA GLY A 22 50.30 -63.60 -28.90
C GLY A 22 49.91 -62.21 -29.40
N THR A 23 49.59 -61.30 -28.47
CA THR A 23 49.27 -59.89 -28.79
C THR A 23 50.44 -58.97 -28.45
N ILE A 24 50.83 -58.13 -29.39
CA ILE A 24 51.81 -57.08 -29.19
C ILE A 24 51.06 -55.76 -29.05
N TYR A 25 51.40 -54.95 -28.04
CA TYR A 25 50.84 -53.61 -27.94
C TYR A 25 51.87 -52.51 -27.67
N THR A 26 51.62 -51.34 -28.23
CA THR A 26 52.44 -50.13 -28.10
C THR A 26 51.61 -49.00 -27.51
N LEU A 27 52.30 -48.02 -26.91
CA LEU A 27 51.69 -46.85 -26.31
C LEU A 27 52.33 -45.60 -26.90
N GLN A 28 51.51 -44.71 -27.44
CA GLN A 28 51.92 -43.38 -27.88
C GLN A 28 51.28 -42.32 -26.98
N ALA A 29 52.01 -41.22 -26.78
CA ALA A 29 51.51 -40.05 -26.08
C ALA A 29 51.43 -38.87 -27.06
N ARG A 30 50.37 -38.07 -26.95
CA ARG A 30 50.11 -36.92 -27.80
C ARG A 30 49.81 -35.69 -26.94
N HIS A 31 50.27 -34.53 -27.37
CA HIS A 31 49.91 -33.25 -26.78
C HIS A 31 49.65 -32.22 -27.90
N GLY A 32 48.40 -31.77 -28.02
CA GLY A 32 47.91 -31.05 -29.21
C GLY A 32 48.06 -31.92 -30.47
N GLU A 33 48.60 -31.36 -31.55
CA GLU A 33 48.90 -32.11 -32.79
C GLU A 33 50.25 -32.86 -32.76
N LYS A 34 51.04 -32.74 -31.68
CA LYS A 34 52.38 -33.32 -31.61
C LYS A 34 52.37 -34.65 -30.88
N GLU A 35 52.76 -35.70 -31.60
CA GLU A 35 52.98 -37.03 -31.05
C GLU A 35 54.42 -37.18 -30.56
N PHE A 36 54.59 -37.88 -29.43
CA PHE A 36 55.91 -38.19 -28.90
C PHE A 36 55.96 -39.57 -28.25
N ASN A 37 57.06 -40.26 -28.50
CA ASN A 37 57.35 -41.56 -27.90
C ASN A 37 57.89 -41.41 -26.48
N LEU A 38 57.49 -42.29 -25.57
CA LEU A 38 57.92 -42.27 -24.16
C LEU A 38 59.35 -42.82 -23.93
N GLN A 39 60.02 -43.26 -25.00
CA GLN A 39 61.31 -43.96 -24.95
C GLN A 39 62.54 -43.05 -25.13
N TYR A 40 62.37 -41.74 -25.30
CA TYR A 40 63.51 -40.83 -25.47
C TYR A 40 64.38 -40.76 -24.20
N SER A 41 65.69 -40.58 -24.39
CA SER A 41 66.65 -40.25 -23.33
C SER A 41 66.21 -38.95 -22.63
N GLY A 42 65.55 -39.09 -21.48
CA GLY A 42 64.96 -37.96 -20.73
C GLY A 42 63.54 -38.17 -20.21
N PHE A 43 62.92 -39.34 -20.39
CA PHE A 43 61.65 -39.68 -19.72
C PHE A 43 61.85 -39.87 -18.21
N ILE A 44 61.21 -39.05 -17.39
CA ILE A 44 61.20 -39.15 -15.92
C ILE A 44 59.75 -39.16 -15.43
N LEU A 45 59.30 -40.28 -14.87
CA LEU A 45 57.99 -40.38 -14.21
C LEU A 45 58.09 -39.83 -12.79
N LEU A 46 57.35 -38.76 -12.48
CA LEU A 46 57.40 -38.05 -11.20
C LEU A 46 56.37 -38.55 -10.19
N SER A 47 55.14 -38.81 -10.65
CA SER A 47 54.04 -39.28 -9.81
C SER A 47 53.18 -40.28 -10.57
N LEU A 48 52.59 -41.24 -9.84
CA LEU A 48 51.69 -42.23 -10.41
C LEU A 48 50.24 -41.76 -10.40
N GLU A 49 49.77 -41.10 -9.35
CA GLU A 49 48.39 -40.64 -9.17
C GLU A 49 48.37 -39.34 -8.35
N PRO A 50 48.12 -38.16 -8.95
CA PRO A 50 47.94 -37.90 -10.38
C PRO A 50 49.21 -38.19 -11.18
N CYS A 51 49.09 -38.62 -12.42
CA CYS A 51 50.25 -38.99 -13.23
C CYS A 51 50.94 -37.75 -13.81
N TYR A 52 52.19 -37.54 -13.42
CA TYR A 52 53.06 -36.48 -13.92
C TYR A 52 54.37 -37.08 -14.44
N PHE A 53 54.83 -36.62 -15.61
CA PHE A 53 56.07 -37.09 -16.20
C PHE A 53 56.77 -36.00 -17.02
N ILE A 54 58.10 -36.10 -17.13
CA ILE A 54 58.94 -35.17 -17.90
C ILE A 54 59.43 -35.88 -19.16
N VAL A 55 59.35 -35.21 -20.31
CA VAL A 55 60.00 -35.61 -21.57
C VAL A 55 60.66 -34.38 -22.20
N LYS A 56 61.93 -34.48 -22.61
CA LYS A 56 62.68 -33.37 -23.24
C LYS A 56 62.56 -32.04 -22.47
N ASN A 57 62.71 -32.10 -21.14
CA ASN A 57 62.71 -30.94 -20.25
C ASN A 57 61.36 -30.18 -20.16
N ARG A 58 60.24 -30.85 -20.51
CA ARG A 58 58.85 -30.40 -20.35
C ARG A 58 58.08 -31.29 -19.41
N LEU A 59 57.31 -30.72 -18.49
CA LEU A 59 56.44 -31.43 -17.55
C LEU A 59 55.04 -31.58 -18.13
N TYR A 60 54.60 -32.82 -18.31
CA TYR A 60 53.25 -33.19 -18.75
C TYR A 60 52.45 -33.82 -17.61
N SER A 61 51.13 -33.67 -17.69
CA SER A 61 50.16 -34.35 -16.84
C SER A 61 49.19 -35.15 -17.70
N LEU A 62 48.63 -36.26 -17.20
CA LEU A 62 47.58 -37.00 -17.91
C LEU A 62 46.19 -36.56 -17.45
N HIS A 63 45.25 -36.46 -18.41
CA HIS A 63 43.83 -36.26 -18.13
C HIS A 63 43.19 -37.57 -17.64
N GLN A 64 42.15 -37.47 -16.79
CA GLN A 64 41.49 -38.60 -16.09
C GLN A 64 42.46 -39.33 -15.12
N LYS A 65 41.95 -39.95 -14.04
CA LYS A 65 42.76 -40.72 -13.06
C LYS A 65 43.41 -41.97 -13.70
N ILE A 66 44.32 -41.77 -14.64
CA ILE A 66 45.14 -42.79 -15.31
C ILE A 66 46.41 -42.92 -14.49
N SER A 67 46.61 -44.10 -13.93
CA SER A 67 47.78 -44.38 -13.11
C SER A 67 49.03 -44.42 -14.00
N GLY A 68 50.10 -43.73 -13.57
CA GLY A 68 51.42 -43.81 -14.22
C GLY A 68 52.01 -45.22 -14.25
N LYS A 69 51.39 -46.20 -13.58
CA LYS A 69 51.68 -47.64 -13.74
C LYS A 69 51.56 -48.10 -15.19
N LEU A 70 50.67 -47.51 -15.99
CA LEU A 70 50.51 -47.81 -17.41
C LEU A 70 51.74 -47.44 -18.24
N LEU A 71 52.45 -46.39 -17.83
CA LEU A 71 53.64 -45.88 -18.54
C LEU A 71 54.91 -46.67 -18.19
N LYS A 72 54.94 -47.39 -17.07
CA LYS A 72 56.14 -48.09 -16.57
C LYS A 72 56.77 -49.07 -17.59
N PRO A 73 56.02 -49.95 -18.28
CA PRO A 73 56.60 -50.91 -19.22
C PRO A 73 57.27 -50.25 -20.42
N PHE A 74 56.80 -49.06 -20.81
CA PHE A 74 57.24 -48.34 -22.01
C PHE A 74 58.44 -47.42 -21.77
N ARG A 75 59.01 -47.44 -20.56
CA ARG A 75 60.27 -46.74 -20.24
C ARG A 75 61.47 -47.38 -20.95
N SER A 76 61.45 -48.70 -21.13
CA SER A 76 62.59 -49.47 -21.68
C SER A 76 62.23 -50.34 -22.88
N LYS A 77 60.95 -50.48 -23.23
CA LYS A 77 60.48 -51.33 -24.33
C LYS A 77 59.63 -50.54 -25.32
N THR A 78 59.80 -50.84 -26.60
CA THR A 78 58.99 -50.29 -27.71
C THR A 78 57.58 -50.86 -27.76
N SER A 79 57.46 -52.13 -27.39
CA SER A 79 56.22 -52.87 -27.33
C SER A 79 56.20 -53.84 -26.15
N VAL A 80 55.00 -54.23 -25.73
CA VAL A 80 54.78 -55.27 -24.74
C VAL A 80 54.11 -56.46 -25.44
N ILE A 81 54.67 -57.64 -25.25
CA ILE A 81 54.16 -58.89 -25.81
C ILE A 81 53.38 -59.63 -24.73
N ILE A 82 52.11 -59.93 -25.01
CA ILE A 82 51.20 -60.71 -24.18
C ILE A 82 51.10 -62.11 -24.81
N PRO A 83 51.67 -63.16 -24.18
CA PRO A 83 51.57 -64.53 -24.69
C PRO A 83 50.11 -64.99 -24.77
N ARG A 84 49.77 -65.81 -25.79
CA ARG A 84 48.40 -66.31 -26.04
C ARG A 84 47.71 -66.89 -24.78
N ARG A 85 48.47 -67.61 -23.94
CA ARG A 85 47.96 -68.25 -22.71
C ARG A 85 47.51 -67.25 -21.63
N ALA A 86 48.05 -66.04 -21.62
CA ALA A 86 47.77 -65.01 -20.61
C ALA A 86 46.87 -63.87 -21.14
N GLU A 87 46.45 -63.94 -22.41
CA GLU A 87 45.75 -62.88 -23.12
C GLU A 87 44.43 -62.50 -22.42
N ASN A 88 43.54 -63.45 -22.18
CA ASN A 88 42.25 -63.22 -21.53
C ASN A 88 42.39 -62.63 -20.12
N GLU A 89 43.32 -63.15 -19.30
CA GLU A 89 43.54 -62.65 -17.95
C GLU A 89 44.08 -61.21 -17.96
N TYR A 90 45.03 -60.93 -18.84
CA TYR A 90 45.65 -59.61 -18.96
C TYR A 90 44.67 -58.56 -19.47
N PHE A 91 43.89 -58.91 -20.51
CA PHE A 91 42.86 -58.03 -21.05
C PHE A 91 41.77 -57.73 -20.01
N ASN A 92 41.31 -58.73 -19.25
CA ASN A 92 40.26 -58.54 -18.25
C ASN A 92 40.74 -57.77 -17.00
N ARG A 93 41.97 -58.04 -16.51
CA ARG A 93 42.48 -57.41 -15.28
C ARG A 93 43.08 -56.02 -15.51
N PHE A 94 43.75 -55.81 -16.65
CA PHE A 94 44.54 -54.62 -16.91
C PHE A 94 43.95 -53.76 -18.02
N ILE A 95 43.77 -54.31 -19.23
CA ILE A 95 43.30 -53.51 -20.38
C ILE A 95 41.86 -53.03 -20.18
N LYS A 96 40.95 -53.84 -19.64
CA LYS A 96 39.56 -53.43 -19.36
C LYS A 96 39.45 -52.19 -18.48
N LYS A 97 40.40 -51.98 -17.56
CA LYS A 97 40.44 -50.81 -16.66
C LYS A 97 40.96 -49.54 -17.33
N VAL A 98 41.67 -49.69 -18.45
CA VAL A 98 42.37 -48.62 -19.18
C VAL A 98 41.65 -48.28 -20.48
N ALA A 99 41.00 -49.27 -21.12
CA ALA A 99 40.31 -49.14 -22.39
C ALA A 99 39.27 -48.03 -22.41
N ASN A 100 38.62 -47.80 -21.28
CA ASN A 100 37.59 -46.76 -21.16
C ASN A 100 38.17 -45.34 -21.01
N LYS A 101 39.48 -45.19 -20.84
CA LYS A 101 40.18 -43.93 -20.50
C LYS A 101 41.18 -43.48 -21.58
N VAL A 102 41.48 -44.33 -22.55
CA VAL A 102 42.58 -44.18 -23.51
C VAL A 102 42.06 -44.58 -24.88
N GLU A 103 42.47 -43.88 -25.93
CA GLU A 103 42.10 -44.26 -27.30
C GLU A 103 42.80 -45.57 -27.69
N ILE A 104 42.07 -46.48 -28.34
CA ILE A 104 42.58 -47.80 -28.74
C ILE A 104 42.45 -47.97 -30.25
N GLU A 105 43.55 -48.35 -30.89
CA GLU A 105 43.55 -49.02 -32.20
C GLU A 105 43.91 -50.50 -32.00
N ALA A 106 43.19 -51.40 -32.66
CA ALA A 106 43.41 -52.83 -32.54
C ALA A 106 43.37 -53.49 -33.92
N GLU A 107 44.34 -54.36 -34.20
CA GLU A 107 44.44 -55.14 -35.43
C GLU A 107 44.47 -56.64 -35.07
N GLY A 108 43.72 -57.46 -35.80
CA GLY A 108 43.57 -58.90 -35.50
C GLY A 108 42.59 -59.23 -34.35
N PHE A 109 41.78 -58.27 -33.91
CA PHE A 109 40.68 -58.45 -32.95
C PHE A 109 39.32 -58.29 -33.63
N GLU A 110 38.25 -58.79 -32.99
CA GLU A 110 36.89 -58.49 -33.43
C GLU A 110 36.55 -57.04 -33.03
N ILE A 111 36.42 -56.17 -34.02
CA ILE A 111 35.99 -54.78 -33.83
C ILE A 111 34.53 -54.67 -34.26
N GLN A 112 33.72 -54.14 -33.35
CA GLN A 112 32.33 -53.80 -33.62
C GLN A 112 32.18 -52.29 -33.47
N ASP A 113 32.03 -51.59 -34.60
CA ASP A 113 31.63 -50.18 -34.60
C ASP A 113 30.12 -50.08 -34.39
N LEU A 114 29.72 -49.41 -33.31
CA LEU A 114 28.33 -49.21 -32.93
C LEU A 114 27.89 -47.81 -33.36
N ASP A 115 26.85 -47.74 -34.18
CA ASP A 115 26.14 -46.50 -34.47
C ASP A 115 25.00 -46.30 -33.46
N LEU A 116 25.32 -45.66 -32.34
CA LEU A 116 24.40 -45.45 -31.23
C LEU A 116 23.66 -44.12 -31.39
N GLN A 117 22.35 -44.10 -31.12
CA GLN A 117 21.57 -42.87 -31.04
C GLN A 117 21.47 -42.45 -29.57
N PRO A 118 22.13 -41.33 -29.17
CA PRO A 118 22.13 -40.91 -27.78
C PRO A 118 20.80 -40.29 -27.33
N GLU A 119 20.47 -40.45 -26.06
CA GLU A 119 19.42 -39.69 -25.39
C GLU A 119 20.01 -38.48 -24.66
N THR A 120 19.26 -37.38 -24.57
CA THR A 120 19.74 -36.17 -23.93
C THR A 120 19.24 -36.08 -22.50
N ILE A 121 20.16 -35.96 -21.54
CA ILE A 121 19.85 -35.89 -20.11
C ILE A 121 20.29 -34.53 -19.56
N LEU A 122 19.37 -33.84 -18.91
CA LEU A 122 19.64 -32.66 -18.09
C LEU A 122 19.55 -33.05 -16.63
N THR A 123 20.58 -32.78 -15.84
CA THR A 123 20.55 -32.99 -14.38
C THR A 123 20.56 -31.66 -13.65
N LEU A 124 19.49 -31.37 -12.92
CA LEU A 124 19.42 -30.20 -12.03
C LEU A 124 20.33 -30.44 -10.84
N GLU A 125 21.39 -29.65 -10.71
CA GLU A 125 22.32 -29.76 -9.59
C GLU A 125 23.02 -28.43 -9.29
N THR A 126 23.71 -28.39 -8.16
CA THR A 126 24.44 -27.20 -7.71
C THR A 126 25.94 -27.46 -7.85
N ASP A 127 26.66 -26.52 -8.46
CA ASP A 127 28.11 -26.61 -8.59
C ASP A 127 28.85 -26.37 -7.26
N TRP A 128 30.17 -26.56 -7.27
CA TRP A 128 31.01 -26.35 -6.09
C TRP A 128 31.08 -24.90 -5.61
N GLN A 129 30.70 -23.93 -6.45
CA GLN A 129 30.60 -22.51 -6.11
C GLN A 129 29.23 -22.16 -5.51
N GLY A 130 28.30 -23.12 -5.45
CA GLY A 130 26.96 -22.92 -4.92
C GLY A 130 25.95 -22.42 -5.96
N PHE A 131 26.27 -22.48 -7.25
CA PHE A 131 25.35 -22.09 -8.33
C PHE A 131 24.57 -23.26 -8.90
N THR A 132 23.24 -23.16 -8.87
CA THR A 132 22.33 -24.13 -9.48
C THR A 132 22.29 -23.95 -11.00
N GLY A 133 22.24 -25.07 -11.73
CA GLY A 133 22.00 -25.10 -13.17
C GLY A 133 21.72 -26.52 -13.65
N PHE A 134 21.62 -26.68 -14.97
CA PHE A 134 21.55 -28.00 -15.58
C PHE A 134 22.92 -28.45 -16.07
N SER A 135 23.38 -29.63 -15.67
CA SER A 135 24.45 -30.33 -16.39
C SER A 135 23.87 -31.14 -17.54
N LEU A 136 24.52 -31.04 -18.71
CA LEU A 136 24.10 -31.70 -19.94
C LEU A 136 24.96 -32.95 -20.17
N ALA A 137 24.30 -34.10 -20.31
CA ALA A 137 24.92 -35.37 -20.66
C ALA A 137 24.17 -36.04 -21.81
N PHE A 138 24.90 -36.82 -22.59
CA PHE A 138 24.37 -37.65 -23.66
C PHE A 138 24.55 -39.12 -23.29
N ASP A 139 23.43 -39.85 -23.20
CA ASP A 139 23.42 -41.25 -22.85
C ASP A 139 23.48 -42.12 -24.10
N TYR A 140 24.61 -42.79 -24.30
CA TYR A 140 24.83 -43.75 -25.38
C TYR A 140 24.52 -45.19 -24.92
N GLY A 141 23.64 -45.37 -23.92
CA GLY A 141 23.17 -46.66 -23.43
C GLY A 141 24.07 -47.28 -22.35
N GLU A 142 25.28 -47.72 -22.72
CA GLU A 142 26.25 -48.24 -21.72
C GLU A 142 27.08 -47.13 -21.07
N ARG A 143 26.99 -45.89 -21.57
CA ARG A 143 27.85 -44.79 -21.14
C ARG A 143 27.18 -43.43 -21.31
N GLN A 144 27.12 -42.68 -20.20
CA GLN A 144 26.80 -41.26 -20.20
C GLN A 144 28.06 -40.43 -20.41
N VAL A 145 28.01 -39.52 -21.37
CA VAL A 145 29.10 -38.63 -21.74
C VAL A 145 28.67 -37.20 -21.48
N MET A 146 29.37 -36.50 -20.59
CA MET A 146 29.13 -35.07 -20.34
C MET A 146 29.42 -34.26 -21.60
N ALA A 147 28.61 -33.23 -21.85
CA ALA A 147 28.68 -32.43 -23.07
C ALA A 147 30.00 -31.66 -23.25
N ASN A 148 30.73 -31.43 -22.15
CA ASN A 148 32.04 -30.77 -22.11
C ASN A 148 33.22 -31.76 -22.17
N ASN A 149 32.98 -33.07 -22.28
CA ASN A 149 34.06 -34.05 -22.43
C ASN A 149 34.78 -33.83 -23.77
N PRO A 150 36.13 -33.76 -23.84
CA PRO A 150 36.84 -33.58 -25.11
C PRO A 150 36.93 -34.86 -25.96
N GLN A 151 36.80 -36.04 -25.34
CA GLN A 151 36.98 -37.33 -26.01
C GLN A 151 35.90 -37.58 -27.08
N GLN A 152 36.32 -37.97 -28.29
CA GLN A 152 35.42 -38.19 -29.44
C GLN A 152 35.03 -39.65 -29.65
N THR A 153 35.92 -40.58 -29.32
CA THR A 153 35.73 -42.02 -29.52
C THR A 153 35.82 -42.74 -28.18
N PHE A 154 34.90 -43.67 -27.95
CA PHE A 154 34.88 -44.48 -26.74
C PHE A 154 34.91 -45.96 -27.14
N THR A 155 35.76 -46.71 -26.44
CA THR A 155 35.90 -48.14 -26.67
C THR A 155 35.59 -48.88 -25.38
N ASN A 156 34.63 -49.80 -25.43
CA ASN A 156 34.32 -50.75 -24.38
C ASN A 156 34.86 -52.13 -24.78
N LEU A 157 35.42 -52.85 -23.81
CA LEU A 157 35.95 -54.20 -24.01
C LEU A 157 34.96 -55.25 -23.51
N GLU A 158 34.49 -56.11 -24.41
CA GLU A 158 33.67 -57.29 -24.12
C GLU A 158 34.52 -58.56 -24.29
N ILE A 159 34.47 -59.47 -23.31
CA ILE A 159 35.18 -60.75 -23.36
C ILE A 159 34.16 -61.85 -23.06
N ASN A 160 33.76 -62.60 -24.09
CA ASN A 160 32.82 -63.73 -23.99
C ASN A 160 33.48 -64.98 -24.55
N GLU A 161 33.48 -66.08 -23.78
CA GLU A 161 34.01 -67.40 -24.20
C GLU A 161 35.43 -67.37 -24.82
N GLY A 162 36.27 -66.42 -24.40
CA GLY A 162 37.65 -66.27 -24.90
C GLY A 162 37.79 -65.46 -26.20
N ILE A 163 36.68 -64.93 -26.74
CA ILE A 163 36.68 -63.93 -27.81
C ILE A 163 36.80 -62.54 -27.16
N ILE A 164 37.80 -61.78 -27.60
CA ILE A 164 38.03 -60.40 -27.15
C ILE A 164 37.48 -59.48 -28.23
N ARG A 165 36.39 -58.77 -27.90
CA ARG A 165 35.70 -57.85 -28.79
C ARG A 165 35.83 -56.42 -28.29
N PHE A 166 36.23 -55.52 -29.18
CA PHE A 166 36.21 -54.08 -28.94
C PHE A 166 34.95 -53.47 -29.54
N LYS A 167 34.04 -53.00 -28.68
CA LYS A 167 32.87 -52.22 -29.08
C LYS A 167 33.25 -50.75 -29.07
N ARG A 168 33.29 -50.11 -30.24
CA ARG A 168 33.65 -48.69 -30.38
C ARG A 168 32.43 -47.89 -30.83
N PHE A 169 32.23 -46.72 -30.24
CA PHE A 169 31.30 -45.73 -30.77
C PHE A 169 31.95 -44.36 -30.80
N SER A 170 31.51 -43.54 -31.75
CA SER A 170 31.93 -42.16 -31.90
C SER A 170 30.79 -41.24 -31.48
N ARG A 171 31.15 -40.10 -30.88
CA ARG A 171 30.16 -39.06 -30.57
C ARG A 171 29.54 -38.51 -31.84
N LYS A 172 28.24 -38.25 -31.78
CA LYS A 172 27.51 -37.55 -32.83
C LYS A 172 27.58 -36.05 -32.59
N THR A 173 28.77 -35.48 -32.72
CA THR A 173 29.06 -34.09 -32.32
C THR A 173 28.16 -33.07 -33.01
N ASP A 174 27.82 -33.27 -34.29
CA ASP A 174 26.88 -32.40 -35.01
C ASP A 174 25.48 -32.44 -34.36
N TRP A 175 24.98 -33.64 -34.06
CA TRP A 175 23.70 -33.80 -33.38
C TRP A 175 23.74 -33.26 -31.94
N GLU A 176 24.81 -33.50 -31.19
CA GLU A 176 24.99 -32.97 -29.83
C GLU A 176 24.97 -31.43 -29.84
N ASN A 177 25.63 -30.81 -30.83
CA ASN A 177 25.61 -29.37 -31.02
C ASN A 177 24.21 -28.85 -31.31
N THR A 178 23.39 -29.56 -32.10
CA THR A 178 21.98 -29.17 -32.28
C THR A 178 21.19 -29.18 -30.97
N GLN A 179 21.48 -30.10 -30.03
CA GLN A 179 20.83 -30.09 -28.70
C GLN A 179 21.32 -28.92 -27.84
N LYS A 180 22.62 -28.58 -27.89
CA LYS A 180 23.16 -27.40 -27.23
C LYS A 180 22.53 -26.11 -27.76
N ASP A 181 22.33 -26.02 -29.07
CA ASP A 181 21.71 -24.86 -29.70
C ASP A 181 20.22 -24.73 -29.34
N LYS A 182 19.50 -25.84 -29.14
CA LYS A 182 18.13 -25.81 -28.57
C LYS A 182 18.11 -25.20 -27.16
N LEU A 183 19.06 -25.55 -26.29
CA LEU A 183 19.14 -24.96 -24.94
C LEU A 183 19.42 -23.46 -24.99
N LYS A 184 20.32 -23.02 -25.89
CA LYS A 184 20.59 -21.60 -26.13
C LYS A 184 19.37 -20.86 -26.66
N ALA A 185 18.60 -21.48 -27.56
CA ALA A 185 17.35 -20.91 -28.07
C ALA A 185 16.29 -20.75 -26.96
N LEU A 186 16.31 -21.60 -25.93
CA LEU A 186 15.49 -21.49 -24.72
C LEU A 186 16.10 -20.55 -23.66
N GLY A 187 17.08 -19.72 -24.03
CA GLY A 187 17.69 -18.71 -23.15
C GLY A 187 18.73 -19.25 -22.17
N MET A 188 19.13 -20.52 -22.27
CA MET A 188 20.15 -21.10 -21.38
C MET A 188 21.55 -21.00 -22.00
N MET A 189 22.43 -20.28 -21.33
CA MET A 189 23.83 -20.05 -21.69
C MET A 189 24.76 -21.03 -20.98
N GLU A 190 25.87 -21.36 -21.64
CA GLU A 190 26.88 -22.29 -21.15
C GLU A 190 27.86 -21.59 -20.19
N HIS A 191 27.97 -22.12 -18.97
CA HIS A 191 28.90 -21.71 -17.93
C HIS A 191 29.74 -22.91 -17.49
N GLY A 192 30.81 -23.20 -18.23
CA GLY A 192 31.66 -24.36 -17.99
C GLY A 192 30.92 -25.67 -18.28
N ALA A 193 30.59 -26.45 -17.24
CA ALA A 193 29.84 -27.71 -17.39
C ALA A 193 28.31 -27.55 -17.28
N PHE A 194 27.84 -26.32 -17.00
CA PHE A 194 26.45 -26.05 -16.63
C PHE A 194 25.76 -25.12 -17.63
N TYR A 195 24.45 -25.26 -17.76
CA TYR A 195 23.56 -24.37 -18.51
C TYR A 195 22.71 -23.56 -17.52
N ARG A 196 22.71 -22.23 -17.68
CA ARG A 196 22.01 -21.26 -16.81
C ARG A 196 21.38 -20.12 -17.61
N PHE A 197 20.40 -19.43 -17.03
CA PHE A 197 19.80 -18.26 -17.65
C PHE A 197 20.65 -17.00 -17.43
N ASP A 198 20.80 -16.16 -18.46
CA ASP A 198 21.60 -14.92 -18.39
C ASP A 198 20.67 -13.70 -18.19
N GLY A 199 20.48 -13.31 -16.92
CA GLY A 199 19.60 -12.22 -16.52
C GLY A 199 19.79 -11.85 -15.04
N GLN A 200 20.31 -10.64 -14.82
CA GLN A 200 20.45 -9.86 -13.58
C GLN A 200 20.44 -10.60 -12.22
N ASP A 201 21.61 -10.58 -11.56
CA ASP A 201 21.80 -10.56 -10.10
C ASP A 201 21.27 -11.72 -9.25
N ILE A 202 21.30 -12.95 -9.79
CA ILE A 202 21.04 -14.14 -8.99
C ILE A 202 22.37 -14.69 -8.47
N LYS A 203 22.76 -14.28 -7.26
CA LYS A 203 23.50 -15.17 -6.37
C LYS A 203 22.61 -16.39 -6.08
N SER A 204 22.63 -17.33 -7.02
CA SER A 204 22.23 -18.73 -6.91
C SER A 204 21.25 -19.14 -5.80
N GLU A 205 20.04 -18.59 -5.80
CA GLU A 205 18.95 -19.28 -5.13
C GLU A 205 18.43 -20.39 -6.06
N LEU A 206 18.62 -21.64 -5.65
CA LEU A 206 17.99 -22.85 -6.21
C LEU A 206 16.53 -22.62 -6.60
N HIS A 207 15.78 -21.86 -5.78
CA HIS A 207 14.38 -21.52 -6.00
C HIS A 207 14.14 -20.66 -7.26
N GLY A 208 15.05 -19.72 -7.56
CA GLY A 208 14.97 -18.89 -8.76
C GLY A 208 15.12 -19.71 -10.02
N PHE A 209 16.11 -20.61 -10.05
CA PHE A 209 16.32 -21.50 -11.19
C PHE A 209 15.17 -22.50 -11.35
N VAL A 210 14.67 -23.11 -10.27
CA VAL A 210 13.51 -24.00 -10.31
C VAL A 210 12.26 -23.28 -10.86
N SER A 211 12.04 -22.01 -10.49
CA SER A 211 10.91 -21.22 -11.01
C SER A 211 11.03 -21.01 -12.52
N TYR A 212 12.22 -20.68 -13.01
CA TYR A 212 12.48 -20.54 -14.44
C TYR A 212 12.30 -21.86 -15.20
N VAL A 213 12.83 -22.95 -14.66
CA VAL A 213 12.66 -24.29 -15.23
C VAL A 213 11.18 -24.62 -15.36
N SER A 214 10.36 -24.25 -14.37
CA SER A 214 8.92 -24.50 -14.41
C SER A 214 8.19 -23.82 -15.56
N GLU A 215 8.71 -22.70 -16.07
CA GLU A 215 8.15 -22.01 -17.24
C GLU A 215 8.49 -22.68 -18.57
N CYS A 216 9.59 -23.45 -18.64
CA CYS A 216 10.10 -24.04 -19.88
C CYS A 216 10.23 -25.58 -19.85
N VAL A 217 9.83 -26.24 -18.76
CA VAL A 217 9.99 -27.69 -18.56
C VAL A 217 9.27 -28.51 -19.64
N ASP A 218 8.10 -28.05 -20.08
CA ASP A 218 7.31 -28.72 -21.10
C ASP A 218 7.97 -28.59 -22.49
N ASP A 219 8.58 -27.45 -22.78
CA ASP A 219 9.34 -27.23 -24.02
C ASP A 219 10.62 -28.08 -24.04
N LEU A 220 11.29 -28.23 -22.89
CA LEU A 220 12.44 -29.11 -22.72
C LEU A 220 12.04 -30.58 -22.95
N ARG A 221 10.95 -31.05 -22.32
CA ARG A 221 10.47 -32.42 -22.52
C ARG A 221 10.05 -32.68 -23.96
N THR A 222 9.33 -31.75 -24.58
CA THR A 222 8.90 -31.84 -26.00
C THR A 222 10.09 -31.82 -26.97
N SER A 223 11.17 -31.13 -26.60
CA SER A 223 12.40 -31.07 -27.38
C SER A 223 13.28 -32.32 -27.28
N GLY A 224 12.88 -33.30 -26.46
CA GLY A 224 13.55 -34.59 -26.30
C GLY A 224 14.52 -34.68 -25.12
N PHE A 225 14.46 -33.75 -24.15
CA PHE A 225 15.32 -33.77 -22.97
C PHE A 225 14.68 -34.56 -21.82
N SER A 226 15.41 -35.54 -21.28
CA SER A 226 15.08 -36.21 -20.02
C SER A 226 15.66 -35.44 -18.83
N ILE A 227 14.84 -35.06 -17.86
CA ILE A 227 15.27 -34.25 -16.72
C ILE A 227 15.42 -35.11 -15.47
N LYS A 228 16.58 -35.01 -14.81
CA LYS A 228 16.90 -35.65 -13.51
C LYS A 228 17.22 -34.56 -12.49
N GLN A 229 17.10 -34.89 -11.20
CA GLN A 229 17.41 -33.96 -10.10
C GLN A 229 18.42 -34.61 -9.15
N ASN A 230 19.53 -33.91 -8.92
CA ASN A 230 20.58 -34.27 -7.98
C ASN A 230 20.70 -33.15 -6.93
N THR A 231 19.63 -32.99 -6.17
CA THR A 231 19.43 -31.96 -5.15
C THR A 231 19.05 -32.61 -3.81
N GLU A 232 19.23 -31.89 -2.70
CA GLU A 232 18.90 -32.40 -1.35
C GLU A 232 17.41 -32.80 -1.22
N MET A 233 16.53 -32.06 -1.91
CA MET A 233 15.09 -32.34 -1.99
C MET A 233 14.67 -32.48 -3.45
N GLN A 234 13.60 -33.23 -3.70
CA GLN A 234 12.98 -33.34 -5.03
C GLN A 234 12.00 -32.19 -5.23
N TYR A 235 12.12 -31.47 -6.33
CA TYR A 235 11.27 -30.33 -6.65
C TYR A 235 10.23 -30.68 -7.71
N ILE A 236 9.01 -30.17 -7.55
CA ILE A 236 8.03 -30.16 -8.64
C ILE A 236 8.49 -29.11 -9.65
N LEU A 237 8.71 -29.56 -10.89
CA LEU A 237 9.13 -28.69 -12.00
C LEU A 237 7.94 -28.30 -12.86
N GLU A 238 6.82 -29.03 -12.84
CA GLU A 238 5.63 -28.71 -13.61
C GLU A 238 5.03 -27.35 -13.24
N LYS A 239 4.52 -26.63 -14.24
CA LYS A 239 3.83 -25.36 -14.02
C LYS A 239 2.55 -25.59 -13.20
N PRO A 240 2.31 -24.82 -12.12
CA PRO A 240 1.10 -24.95 -11.32
C PRO A 240 -0.12 -24.50 -12.14
N LEU A 241 -1.20 -25.29 -12.09
CA LEU A 241 -2.50 -24.88 -12.66
C LEU A 241 -3.41 -24.39 -11.52
N ILE A 242 -3.85 -23.14 -11.60
CA ILE A 242 -4.77 -22.55 -10.63
C ILE A 242 -6.18 -22.62 -11.21
N GLN A 243 -7.11 -23.21 -10.47
CA GLN A 243 -8.54 -23.16 -10.76
C GLN A 243 -9.25 -22.38 -9.67
N THR A 244 -10.02 -21.37 -10.08
CA THR A 244 -10.77 -20.52 -9.16
C THR A 244 -12.26 -20.75 -9.36
N LYS A 245 -12.96 -21.08 -8.28
CA LYS A 245 -14.42 -21.06 -8.18
C LYS A 245 -14.81 -20.07 -7.11
N TYR A 246 -15.87 -19.30 -7.33
CA TYR A 246 -16.36 -18.35 -6.34
C TYR A 246 -17.86 -18.49 -6.15
N LYS A 247 -18.31 -18.15 -4.95
CA LYS A 247 -19.73 -17.99 -4.64
C LYS A 247 -19.94 -16.59 -4.06
N PHE A 248 -20.81 -15.82 -4.72
CA PHE A 248 -21.23 -14.53 -4.23
C PHE A 248 -22.43 -14.66 -3.29
N ASN A 249 -22.34 -13.99 -2.15
CA ASN A 249 -23.46 -13.72 -1.25
C ASN A 249 -23.52 -12.20 -1.00
N HIS A 250 -24.66 -11.70 -0.51
CA HIS A 250 -24.91 -10.26 -0.35
C HIS A 250 -23.82 -9.48 0.41
N ASP A 251 -23.12 -10.11 1.37
CA ASP A 251 -22.12 -9.44 2.23
C ASP A 251 -20.69 -10.00 2.11
N TRP A 252 -20.47 -11.10 1.38
CA TRP A 252 -19.13 -11.71 1.25
C TRP A 252 -18.97 -12.57 0.00
N PHE A 253 -17.72 -12.79 -0.37
CA PHE A 253 -17.29 -13.73 -1.40
C PHE A 253 -16.66 -14.95 -0.74
N ASP A 254 -17.10 -16.16 -1.11
CA ASP A 254 -16.42 -17.41 -0.73
C ASP A 254 -15.60 -17.89 -1.94
N LEU A 255 -14.27 -17.71 -1.89
CA LEU A 255 -13.31 -18.13 -2.91
C LEU A 255 -12.79 -19.53 -2.64
N HIS A 256 -12.99 -20.44 -3.59
CA HIS A 256 -12.45 -21.79 -3.61
C HIS A 256 -11.40 -21.84 -4.71
N ILE A 257 -10.14 -21.74 -4.31
CA ILE A 257 -9.01 -21.75 -5.24
C ILE A 257 -8.25 -23.05 -5.00
N GLU A 258 -8.09 -23.83 -6.05
CA GLU A 258 -7.35 -25.10 -6.04
C GLU A 258 -6.13 -24.97 -6.95
N VAL A 259 -4.98 -25.41 -6.45
CA VAL A 259 -3.74 -25.47 -7.21
C VAL A 259 -3.40 -26.92 -7.48
N ARG A 260 -3.27 -27.26 -8.75
CA ARG A 260 -2.74 -28.56 -9.17
C ARG A 260 -1.22 -28.47 -9.28
N LEU A 261 -0.54 -29.32 -8.51
CA LEU A 261 0.91 -29.45 -8.43
C LEU A 261 1.26 -30.90 -8.78
N GLY A 262 1.59 -31.16 -10.03
CA GLY A 262 1.71 -32.53 -10.55
C GLY A 262 0.40 -33.31 -10.36
N ASP A 263 0.46 -34.37 -9.56
CA ASP A 263 -0.69 -35.23 -9.22
C ASP A 263 -1.44 -34.78 -7.95
N TYR A 264 -0.95 -33.75 -7.26
CA TYR A 264 -1.57 -33.23 -6.05
C TYR A 264 -2.52 -32.07 -6.34
N LEU A 265 -3.64 -32.06 -5.63
CA LEU A 265 -4.58 -30.94 -5.60
C LEU A 265 -4.49 -30.28 -4.21
N VAL A 266 -4.01 -29.04 -4.17
CA VAL A 266 -3.77 -28.29 -2.94
C VAL A 266 -4.72 -27.09 -2.87
N PRO A 267 -5.59 -26.98 -1.85
CA PRO A 267 -6.34 -25.77 -1.60
C PRO A 267 -5.40 -24.57 -1.37
N PHE A 268 -5.60 -23.48 -2.10
CA PHE A 268 -4.70 -22.33 -2.09
C PHE A 268 -4.55 -21.69 -0.71
N ILE A 269 -5.58 -21.82 0.14
CA ILE A 269 -5.56 -21.32 1.52
C ILE A 269 -4.45 -21.98 2.36
N HIS A 270 -4.03 -23.21 2.05
CA HIS A 270 -2.90 -23.86 2.73
C HIS A 270 -1.55 -23.16 2.45
N LEU A 271 -1.46 -22.36 1.39
CA LEU A 271 -0.28 -21.56 1.05
C LEU A 271 -0.26 -20.20 1.77
N LYS A 272 -1.26 -19.90 2.60
CA LYS A 272 -1.38 -18.61 3.30
C LYS A 272 -0.14 -18.28 4.12
N ASN A 273 0.32 -19.21 4.97
CA ASN A 273 1.50 -18.97 5.80
C ASN A 273 2.75 -18.72 4.96
N ASN A 274 2.96 -19.53 3.91
CA ASN A 274 4.05 -19.35 2.97
C ASN A 274 4.07 -17.94 2.37
N ILE A 275 2.94 -17.48 1.83
CA ILE A 275 2.81 -16.16 1.21
C ILE A 275 3.02 -15.04 2.23
N LEU A 276 2.48 -15.16 3.44
CA LEU A 276 2.60 -14.13 4.48
C LEU A 276 4.01 -14.04 5.07
N THR A 277 4.72 -15.16 5.23
CA THR A 277 6.08 -15.20 5.77
C THR A 277 7.17 -15.09 4.70
N ASN A 278 6.78 -14.90 3.43
CA ASN A 278 7.69 -14.91 2.28
C ASN A 278 8.51 -16.21 2.16
N ASN A 279 7.94 -17.35 2.59
CA ASN A 279 8.56 -18.66 2.47
C ASN A 279 8.15 -19.32 1.15
N ARG A 280 9.11 -19.43 0.23
CA ARG A 280 8.90 -19.99 -1.12
C ARG A 280 8.75 -21.51 -1.17
N LEU A 281 9.04 -22.22 -0.08
CA LEU A 281 9.02 -23.69 -0.08
C LEU A 281 7.75 -24.25 0.57
N TYR A 282 7.00 -25.03 -0.20
CA TYR A 282 5.86 -25.80 0.28
C TYR A 282 6.12 -27.30 0.13
N LEU A 283 6.12 -28.02 1.26
CA LEU A 283 6.36 -29.46 1.31
C LEU A 283 5.05 -30.23 1.10
N LEU A 284 5.01 -31.13 0.11
CA LEU A 284 3.87 -31.99 -0.16
C LEU A 284 3.93 -33.30 0.65
N PRO A 285 2.78 -34.00 0.78
CA PRO A 285 2.74 -35.31 1.44
C PRO A 285 3.64 -36.39 0.79
N SER A 286 4.00 -36.27 -0.50
CA SER A 286 4.99 -37.13 -1.16
C SER A 286 6.41 -36.98 -0.60
N GLY A 287 6.71 -35.86 0.07
CA GLY A 287 8.07 -35.44 0.38
C GLY A 287 8.71 -34.57 -0.70
N GLU A 288 8.01 -34.30 -1.81
CA GLU A 288 8.45 -33.34 -2.83
C GLU A 288 8.18 -31.90 -2.38
N CYS A 289 8.98 -30.97 -2.89
CA CYS A 289 8.88 -29.54 -2.60
C CYS A 289 8.38 -28.77 -3.82
N PHE A 290 7.37 -27.93 -3.60
CA PHE A 290 6.93 -26.93 -4.57
C PHE A 290 7.54 -25.57 -4.24
N VAL A 291 8.13 -24.92 -5.24
CA VAL A 291 8.64 -23.56 -5.14
C VAL A 291 7.56 -22.59 -5.61
N LEU A 292 7.04 -21.77 -4.70
CA LEU A 292 6.02 -20.78 -5.02
C LEU A 292 6.60 -19.72 -5.96
N PRO A 293 5.89 -19.37 -7.06
CA PRO A 293 6.26 -18.27 -7.94
C PRO A 293 6.36 -16.95 -7.16
N THR A 294 7.37 -16.15 -7.46
CA THR A 294 7.59 -14.84 -6.80
C THR A 294 6.40 -13.90 -6.98
N GLU A 295 5.76 -13.94 -8.14
CA GLU A 295 4.57 -13.15 -8.45
C GLU A 295 3.40 -13.40 -7.48
N TRP A 296 3.27 -14.62 -6.93
CA TRP A 296 2.16 -14.98 -6.05
C TRP A 296 2.21 -14.21 -4.72
N PHE A 297 3.42 -13.89 -4.24
CA PHE A 297 3.63 -13.12 -3.02
C PHE A 297 3.18 -11.67 -3.18
N GLU A 298 3.21 -11.13 -4.40
CA GLU A 298 2.71 -9.78 -4.64
C GLU A 298 1.22 -9.78 -5.03
N ARG A 299 0.83 -10.74 -5.87
CA ARG A 299 -0.50 -10.85 -6.48
C ARG A 299 -1.58 -11.22 -5.45
N TYR A 300 -1.30 -12.17 -4.56
CA TYR A 300 -2.32 -12.77 -3.67
C TYR A 300 -2.19 -12.39 -2.20
N LYS A 301 -1.12 -11.69 -1.80
CA LYS A 301 -0.87 -11.36 -0.39
C LYS A 301 -1.99 -10.56 0.26
N LEU A 302 -2.61 -9.62 -0.44
CA LEU A 302 -3.74 -8.87 0.13
C LEU A 302 -4.97 -9.75 0.37
N VAL A 303 -5.24 -10.70 -0.53
CA VAL A 303 -6.31 -11.68 -0.34
C VAL A 303 -6.05 -12.54 0.90
N MET A 304 -4.78 -12.90 1.14
CA MET A 304 -4.38 -13.68 2.32
C MET A 304 -4.43 -12.89 3.64
N ILE A 305 -4.15 -11.59 3.58
CA ILE A 305 -4.25 -10.67 4.72
C ILE A 305 -5.71 -10.45 5.12
N HIS A 306 -6.54 -10.07 4.13
CA HIS A 306 -7.94 -9.68 4.37
C HIS A 306 -8.93 -10.84 4.40
N GLY A 307 -8.51 -12.01 3.90
CA GLY A 307 -9.31 -13.22 3.82
C GLY A 307 -9.42 -13.96 5.15
N VAL A 308 -10.66 -14.22 5.56
CA VAL A 308 -10.96 -15.12 6.67
C VAL A 308 -10.82 -16.56 6.17
N GLU A 309 -9.96 -17.31 6.85
CA GLU A 309 -9.70 -18.70 6.55
C GLU A 309 -10.90 -19.59 6.91
N LYS A 310 -11.26 -20.47 5.98
CA LYS A 310 -12.13 -21.63 6.21
C LYS A 310 -11.40 -22.86 5.68
N ALA A 311 -11.86 -24.04 6.08
CA ALA A 311 -11.25 -25.34 5.77
C ALA A 311 -10.55 -25.40 4.39
N ASN A 312 -11.27 -25.16 3.29
CA ASN A 312 -10.71 -25.19 1.93
C ASN A 312 -11.00 -23.92 1.11
N SER A 313 -11.36 -22.81 1.75
CA SER A 313 -11.81 -21.60 1.03
C SER A 313 -11.40 -20.32 1.76
N ILE A 314 -11.31 -19.23 1.02
CA ILE A 314 -11.02 -17.89 1.54
C ILE A 314 -12.31 -17.08 1.51
N ARG A 315 -12.75 -16.56 2.66
CA ARG A 315 -13.90 -15.64 2.71
C ARG A 315 -13.41 -14.20 2.73
N LEU A 316 -13.83 -13.40 1.75
CA LEU A 316 -13.58 -11.95 1.69
C LEU A 316 -14.86 -11.17 1.92
N GLY A 317 -14.78 -10.03 2.60
CA GLY A 317 -15.92 -9.11 2.72
C GLY A 317 -16.26 -8.48 1.38
N LYS A 318 -17.51 -8.06 1.19
CA LYS A 318 -17.95 -7.41 -0.06
C LYS A 318 -17.11 -6.20 -0.48
N HIS A 319 -16.57 -5.46 0.49
CA HIS A 319 -15.73 -4.28 0.28
C HIS A 319 -14.33 -4.60 -0.27
N HIS A 320 -13.95 -5.88 -0.26
CA HIS A 320 -12.70 -6.37 -0.83
C HIS A 320 -12.84 -6.84 -2.28
N PHE A 321 -13.90 -6.47 -3.00
CA PHE A 321 -14.13 -6.93 -4.38
C PHE A 321 -12.95 -6.63 -5.33
N ARG A 322 -12.24 -5.50 -5.14
CA ARG A 322 -11.01 -5.17 -5.90
C ARG A 322 -9.83 -6.12 -5.65
N LEU A 323 -9.88 -6.92 -4.59
CA LEU A 323 -8.89 -7.97 -4.35
C LEU A 323 -9.16 -9.21 -5.21
N LEU A 324 -10.27 -9.23 -5.96
CA LEU A 324 -10.64 -10.31 -6.87
C LEU A 324 -10.06 -10.13 -8.28
N ASP A 325 -9.66 -8.91 -8.66
CA ASP A 325 -9.04 -8.58 -9.96
C ASP A 325 -7.93 -9.57 -10.35
N PRO A 326 -7.03 -10.01 -9.42
CA PRO A 326 -5.99 -10.96 -9.75
C PRO A 326 -6.47 -12.36 -10.13
N PHE A 327 -7.75 -12.70 -9.93
CA PHE A 327 -8.31 -13.99 -10.30
C PHE A 327 -9.10 -13.95 -11.61
N GLU A 328 -9.08 -12.81 -12.31
CA GLU A 328 -9.80 -12.61 -13.58
C GLU A 328 -11.28 -13.00 -13.47
N ILE A 329 -11.86 -12.76 -12.28
CA ILE A 329 -13.27 -12.99 -12.02
C ILE A 329 -14.04 -11.89 -12.75
N ASP A 330 -14.82 -12.29 -13.76
CA ASP A 330 -15.64 -11.39 -14.57
C ASP A 330 -16.49 -10.49 -13.65
N GLU A 331 -16.26 -9.17 -13.72
CA GLU A 331 -16.89 -8.13 -12.88
C GLU A 331 -18.41 -7.96 -13.17
N ALA A 332 -19.04 -8.91 -13.88
CA ALA A 332 -20.37 -8.83 -14.47
C ALA A 332 -21.53 -8.75 -13.47
N GLU A 333 -21.29 -8.81 -12.16
CA GLU A 333 -22.32 -8.56 -11.14
C GLU A 333 -22.05 -7.25 -10.38
N GLY A 334 -22.05 -6.13 -11.11
CA GLY A 334 -22.61 -4.86 -10.62
C GLY A 334 -21.75 -3.96 -9.73
N PHE A 335 -20.51 -4.32 -9.37
CA PHE A 335 -19.69 -3.51 -8.46
C PHE A 335 -18.75 -2.50 -9.16
N ALA A 336 -18.32 -2.76 -10.40
CA ALA A 336 -17.16 -2.08 -11.01
C ALA A 336 -17.43 -0.91 -11.96
N GLU A 337 -18.63 -0.74 -12.51
CA GLU A 337 -18.85 0.35 -13.48
C GLU A 337 -18.68 1.75 -12.83
N LYS A 338 -17.80 2.61 -13.36
CA LYS A 338 -17.94 4.05 -13.07
C LYS A 338 -19.34 4.46 -13.54
N PRO A 339 -20.08 5.36 -12.84
CA PRO A 339 -21.37 5.80 -13.34
C PRO A 339 -21.17 6.27 -14.79
N GLU A 340 -21.73 5.54 -15.75
CA GLU A 340 -21.66 5.97 -17.14
C GLU A 340 -22.32 7.35 -17.20
N GLU A 341 -21.71 8.29 -17.91
CA GLU A 341 -22.32 9.62 -18.13
C GLU A 341 -23.74 9.52 -18.74
N LYS A 342 -24.11 8.35 -19.27
CA LYS A 342 -25.43 8.05 -19.82
C LYS A 342 -26.53 7.80 -18.77
N GLU A 343 -26.21 7.45 -17.52
CA GLU A 343 -27.20 7.38 -16.42
C GLU A 343 -27.48 8.75 -15.77
N ILE A 344 -26.83 9.83 -16.25
CA ILE A 344 -27.05 11.22 -15.76
C ILE A 344 -28.46 11.72 -16.10
N ASP A 345 -29.27 10.96 -16.84
CA ASP A 345 -30.60 11.37 -17.30
C ASP A 345 -31.70 11.18 -16.24
N SER A 346 -31.61 11.94 -15.15
CA SER A 346 -32.79 12.53 -14.52
C SER A 346 -32.31 13.68 -13.63
N ARG A 347 -32.68 14.91 -13.99
CA ARG A 347 -32.49 16.08 -13.11
C ARG A 347 -33.32 15.83 -11.86
N PHE A 348 -32.74 15.21 -10.84
CA PHE A 348 -33.40 15.01 -9.56
C PHE A 348 -33.65 16.40 -8.96
N ILE A 349 -34.92 16.81 -8.93
CA ILE A 349 -35.32 18.12 -8.41
C ILE A 349 -35.66 17.98 -6.92
N ILE A 350 -34.94 18.76 -6.12
CA ILE A 350 -35.16 18.89 -4.68
C ILE A 350 -35.94 20.17 -4.45
N SER A 351 -37.26 20.04 -4.25
CA SER A 351 -38.19 21.14 -3.90
C SER A 351 -37.89 22.46 -4.64
N ASN A 352 -37.88 22.39 -5.98
CA ASN A 352 -37.64 23.51 -6.91
C ASN A 352 -36.20 24.05 -6.99
N THR A 353 -35.21 23.34 -6.44
CA THR A 353 -33.79 23.63 -6.67
C THR A 353 -33.17 22.52 -7.53
N THR A 354 -32.48 22.89 -8.60
CA THR A 354 -31.66 21.99 -9.40
C THR A 354 -30.26 21.89 -8.81
N LEU A 355 -29.80 20.66 -8.58
CA LEU A 355 -28.40 20.41 -8.24
C LEU A 355 -27.50 20.85 -9.39
N ARG A 356 -26.33 21.41 -9.08
CA ARG A 356 -25.28 21.65 -10.08
C ARG A 356 -24.79 20.32 -10.65
N PRO A 357 -24.22 20.28 -11.88
CA PRO A 357 -23.79 19.02 -12.50
C PRO A 357 -22.86 18.17 -11.60
N TYR A 358 -21.88 18.78 -10.95
CA TYR A 358 -21.01 18.06 -10.02
C TYR A 358 -21.78 17.60 -8.76
N GLN A 359 -22.71 18.39 -8.22
CA GLN A 359 -23.51 17.97 -7.06
C GLN A 359 -24.39 16.78 -7.40
N HIS A 360 -24.95 16.75 -8.60
CA HIS A 360 -25.74 15.64 -9.11
C HIS A 360 -24.88 14.37 -9.26
N TYR A 361 -23.68 14.48 -9.84
CA TYR A 361 -22.71 13.38 -9.87
C TYR A 361 -22.41 12.83 -8.47
N GLY A 362 -22.13 13.71 -7.50
CA GLY A 362 -21.79 13.29 -6.14
C GLY A 362 -22.96 12.62 -5.41
N PHE A 363 -24.19 13.08 -5.66
CA PHE A 363 -25.42 12.41 -5.21
C PHE A 363 -25.56 11.00 -5.81
N LEU A 364 -25.42 10.85 -7.14
CA LEU A 364 -25.52 9.55 -7.81
C LEU A 364 -24.44 8.58 -7.35
N TRP A 365 -23.20 9.07 -7.20
CA TRP A 365 -22.09 8.30 -6.68
C TRP A 365 -22.36 7.77 -5.27
N MET A 366 -22.83 8.63 -4.34
CA MET A 366 -23.20 8.18 -2.99
C MET A 366 -24.36 7.17 -3.03
N ARG A 367 -25.38 7.42 -3.86
CA ARG A 367 -26.55 6.54 -3.99
C ARG A 367 -26.14 5.14 -4.47
N ARG A 368 -25.25 5.05 -5.46
CA ARG A 368 -24.71 3.77 -5.95
C ARG A 368 -24.02 2.99 -4.85
N ASN A 369 -23.04 3.61 -4.18
CA ASN A 369 -22.29 2.96 -3.10
C ASN A 369 -23.23 2.43 -2.02
N VAL A 370 -24.17 3.27 -1.61
CA VAL A 370 -25.16 2.94 -0.58
C VAL A 370 -26.11 1.81 -1.02
N ASN A 371 -26.54 1.79 -2.28
CA ASN A 371 -27.38 0.73 -2.84
C ASN A 371 -26.65 -0.61 -2.93
N GLN A 372 -25.33 -0.58 -3.12
CA GLN A 372 -24.44 -1.75 -3.07
C GLN A 372 -24.07 -2.14 -1.63
N GLY A 373 -24.57 -1.42 -0.63
CA GLY A 373 -24.31 -1.68 0.79
C GLY A 373 -22.94 -1.21 1.28
N PHE A 374 -22.31 -0.28 0.56
CA PHE A 374 -21.07 0.40 0.96
C PHE A 374 -21.32 1.76 1.58
N GLY A 375 -20.38 2.18 2.44
CA GLY A 375 -20.29 3.54 2.92
C GLY A 375 -19.51 4.45 1.99
N SER A 376 -19.69 5.76 2.15
CA SER A 376 -19.10 6.79 1.28
C SER A 376 -18.48 7.93 2.07
N ILE A 377 -17.33 8.41 1.62
CA ILE A 377 -16.67 9.62 2.13
C ILE A 377 -16.75 10.72 1.06
N LEU A 378 -17.57 11.74 1.30
CA LEU A 378 -17.63 12.93 0.47
C LEU A 378 -16.66 13.98 1.02
N ALA A 379 -15.52 14.10 0.35
CA ALA A 379 -14.36 14.88 0.74
C ALA A 379 -14.15 16.13 -0.13
N ASP A 380 -15.22 16.63 -0.76
CA ASP A 380 -15.22 17.88 -1.54
C ASP A 380 -14.69 19.08 -0.73
N ASP A 381 -14.06 20.03 -1.42
CA ASP A 381 -13.68 21.31 -0.84
C ASP A 381 -14.85 21.99 -0.09
N MET A 382 -14.51 22.74 0.95
CA MET A 382 -15.49 23.47 1.73
C MET A 382 -16.28 24.48 0.88
N GLY A 383 -17.60 24.53 1.05
CA GLY A 383 -18.46 25.47 0.32
C GLY A 383 -19.05 24.93 -0.98
N LEU A 384 -18.72 23.70 -1.40
CA LEU A 384 -19.29 23.06 -2.60
C LEU A 384 -20.69 22.46 -2.42
N GLY A 385 -21.28 22.58 -1.23
CA GLY A 385 -22.62 22.06 -0.93
C GLY A 385 -22.65 20.55 -0.71
N LYS A 386 -21.86 20.04 0.25
CA LYS A 386 -21.94 18.63 0.67
C LYS A 386 -23.28 18.30 1.31
N THR A 387 -23.82 19.21 2.12
CA THR A 387 -25.10 19.06 2.81
C THR A 387 -26.25 18.86 1.83
N ILE A 388 -26.36 19.67 0.77
CA ILE A 388 -27.42 19.52 -0.24
C ILE A 388 -27.33 18.18 -0.98
N GLN A 389 -26.12 17.66 -1.26
CA GLN A 389 -25.94 16.34 -1.87
C GLN A 389 -26.44 15.21 -0.96
N VAL A 390 -26.24 15.31 0.35
CA VAL A 390 -26.77 14.34 1.32
C VAL A 390 -28.28 14.49 1.51
N ILE A 391 -28.80 15.72 1.56
CA ILE A 391 -30.25 15.95 1.58
C ILE A 391 -30.91 15.35 0.34
N ALA A 392 -30.24 15.43 -0.82
CA ALA A 392 -30.69 14.78 -2.06
C ALA A 392 -30.82 13.27 -1.90
N LEU A 393 -29.76 12.65 -1.37
CA LEU A 393 -29.70 11.21 -1.11
C LEU A 393 -30.81 10.75 -0.16
N LEU A 394 -30.98 11.45 0.96
CA LEU A 394 -32.03 11.14 1.94
C LEU A 394 -33.42 11.36 1.37
N SER A 395 -33.63 12.46 0.63
CA SER A 395 -34.92 12.76 -0.01
C SER A 395 -35.30 11.70 -1.03
N ALA A 396 -34.36 11.25 -1.87
CA ALA A 396 -34.60 10.16 -2.81
C ALA A 396 -34.97 8.86 -2.06
N TYR A 397 -34.17 8.48 -1.06
CA TYR A 397 -34.40 7.28 -0.27
C TYR A 397 -35.78 7.25 0.40
N PHE A 398 -36.17 8.32 1.10
CA PHE A 398 -37.46 8.36 1.81
C PHE A 398 -38.67 8.53 0.89
N ARG A 399 -38.51 9.02 -0.34
CA ARG A 399 -39.58 9.07 -1.36
C ARG A 399 -39.86 7.71 -1.99
N GLU A 400 -38.84 6.87 -2.10
CA GLU A 400 -38.94 5.52 -2.69
C GLU A 400 -39.57 4.51 -1.71
N LEU A 401 -39.76 4.89 -0.44
CA LEU A 401 -40.48 4.09 0.54
C LEU A 401 -42.02 4.15 0.32
N PRO A 402 -42.74 3.04 0.55
CA PRO A 402 -44.19 2.97 0.29
C PRO A 402 -45.00 4.04 1.05
N ALA A 403 -45.97 4.64 0.33
CA ALA A 403 -46.62 5.93 0.61
C ALA A 403 -47.50 6.06 1.87
N GLN A 404 -47.57 5.07 2.76
CA GLN A 404 -48.47 5.12 3.93
C GLN A 404 -48.09 6.19 4.97
N LYS A 405 -46.81 6.62 5.04
CA LYS A 405 -46.32 7.54 6.08
C LYS A 405 -46.38 9.04 5.73
N SER A 406 -46.41 9.42 4.46
CA SER A 406 -46.25 10.83 4.06
C SER A 406 -47.41 11.74 4.49
N LYS A 407 -48.64 11.21 4.52
CA LYS A 407 -49.86 11.96 4.94
C LYS A 407 -50.02 12.08 6.46
N GLU A 408 -49.59 11.08 7.23
CA GLU A 408 -49.69 11.09 8.70
C GLU A 408 -48.55 11.90 9.34
N ALA A 409 -47.33 11.84 8.77
CA ALA A 409 -46.19 12.65 9.20
C ALA A 409 -46.39 14.15 8.92
N GLN A 410 -47.01 14.51 7.78
CA GLN A 410 -47.37 15.90 7.47
C GLN A 410 -48.41 16.48 8.43
N LYS A 411 -49.50 15.75 8.72
CA LYS A 411 -50.55 16.19 9.66
C LYS A 411 -50.07 16.30 11.11
N ALA A 412 -49.07 15.52 11.51
CA ALA A 412 -48.53 15.55 12.87
C ALA A 412 -47.49 16.67 13.09
N ALA A 413 -46.72 17.04 12.05
CA ALA A 413 -45.75 18.13 12.12
C ALA A 413 -46.40 19.49 12.36
N GLU A 414 -47.62 19.70 11.84
CA GLU A 414 -48.44 20.89 12.09
C GLU A 414 -48.95 20.96 13.54
N ASN A 415 -49.15 19.82 14.21
CA ASN A 415 -49.69 19.75 15.57
C ASN A 415 -48.63 19.86 16.67
N ILE A 416 -47.38 19.47 16.41
CA ILE A 416 -46.30 19.56 17.41
C ILE A 416 -45.83 21.02 17.60
N GLN A 417 -46.05 21.91 16.62
CA GLN A 417 -45.77 23.34 16.78
C GLN A 417 -46.75 24.06 17.75
N LYS A 418 -47.85 23.41 18.18
CA LYS A 418 -48.91 24.04 18.97
C LYS A 418 -49.09 23.52 20.40
N ALA A 419 -48.36 22.50 20.84
CA ALA A 419 -48.58 21.91 22.16
C ALA A 419 -47.63 22.48 23.23
N SER A 420 -48.13 23.45 24.01
CA SER A 420 -47.69 23.70 25.39
C SER A 420 -48.06 22.52 26.30
N PRO A 421 -47.38 22.30 27.45
CA PRO A 421 -47.49 21.08 28.21
C PRO A 421 -48.74 21.11 29.08
N GLN A 422 -49.84 20.54 28.59
CA GLN A 422 -50.92 20.09 29.45
C GLN A 422 -51.09 18.58 29.21
N LEU A 423 -50.59 17.81 30.17
CA LEU A 423 -50.72 16.35 30.24
C LEU A 423 -52.20 15.98 30.16
N ASP A 424 -52.55 15.06 29.25
CA ASP A 424 -53.75 14.26 29.39
C ASP A 424 -53.37 12.98 30.14
N LEU A 425 -53.81 12.92 31.41
CA LEU A 425 -53.36 11.99 32.44
C LEU A 425 -54.00 10.60 32.35
N PHE A 426 -54.86 10.33 31.36
CA PHE A 426 -55.52 9.03 31.20
C PHE A 426 -55.68 8.65 29.73
N GLY A 427 -54.72 7.86 29.24
CA GLY A 427 -54.77 7.20 27.92
C GLY A 427 -54.09 5.83 28.00
N ASP A 428 -54.89 4.84 28.38
CA ASP A 428 -54.61 3.40 28.53
C ASP A 428 -53.30 2.83 27.95
N LEU A 429 -52.28 2.79 28.81
CA LEU A 429 -51.17 1.85 28.75
C LEU A 429 -51.61 0.55 29.46
N LYS A 430 -52.10 -0.44 28.69
CA LYS A 430 -52.03 -1.88 29.02
C LYS A 430 -52.68 -2.73 27.94
N LYS A 431 -51.87 -3.14 26.96
CA LYS A 431 -51.90 -4.40 26.19
C LYS A 431 -51.00 -4.19 24.97
N ASN A 432 -50.15 -5.18 24.65
CA ASN A 432 -49.13 -5.21 23.59
C ASN A 432 -47.67 -5.07 24.05
N SER A 433 -47.37 -5.40 25.31
CA SER A 433 -46.00 -5.69 25.77
C SER A 433 -45.77 -7.19 25.83
N GLU A 434 -45.93 -7.90 24.71
CA GLU A 434 -45.52 -9.31 24.54
C GLU A 434 -45.67 -9.62 23.05
N ASN A 435 -44.62 -10.15 22.40
CA ASN A 435 -44.51 -10.52 20.97
C ASN A 435 -44.01 -9.46 19.97
N TYR A 436 -42.82 -8.89 20.19
CA TYR A 436 -41.95 -8.47 19.08
C TYR A 436 -40.58 -9.15 19.20
N GLY A 437 -40.51 -10.40 18.73
CA GLY A 437 -39.24 -11.02 18.37
C GLY A 437 -38.67 -10.29 17.15
N PHE A 438 -37.56 -9.57 17.34
CA PHE A 438 -36.84 -8.88 16.28
C PHE A 438 -36.13 -9.90 15.38
N SER A 439 -36.77 -10.30 14.28
CA SER A 439 -36.10 -10.97 13.17
C SER A 439 -35.35 -9.94 12.30
N ASN A 440 -34.10 -10.23 11.94
CA ASN A 440 -33.19 -9.48 11.05
C ASN A 440 -33.72 -9.30 9.60
N ARG A 441 -34.87 -8.66 9.43
CA ARG A 441 -35.31 -8.14 8.12
C ARG A 441 -35.20 -6.63 8.15
N GLU A 442 -34.61 -6.07 7.09
CA GLU A 442 -34.42 -4.64 6.87
C GLU A 442 -35.63 -3.85 7.35
N ASN A 443 -35.47 -3.15 8.47
CA ASN A 443 -36.53 -2.33 9.02
C ASN A 443 -36.58 -1.05 8.17
N THR A 444 -37.31 -1.11 7.05
CA THR A 444 -37.46 -0.03 6.05
C THR A 444 -38.04 1.26 6.62
N ASN A 445 -38.43 1.25 7.90
CA ASN A 445 -39.04 2.35 8.65
C ASN A 445 -38.12 3.07 9.64
N ALA A 446 -36.81 2.75 9.69
CA ALA A 446 -35.87 3.38 10.60
C ALA A 446 -35.49 4.82 10.19
N PRO A 447 -35.35 5.77 11.14
CA PRO A 447 -34.87 7.12 10.85
C PRO A 447 -33.39 7.16 10.46
N ALA A 448 -33.00 8.20 9.74
CA ALA A 448 -31.60 8.54 9.49
C ALA A 448 -31.03 9.32 10.70
N LEU A 449 -29.80 9.02 11.11
CA LEU A 449 -29.09 9.76 12.15
C LEU A 449 -28.04 10.68 11.50
N VAL A 450 -28.15 11.98 11.75
CA VAL A 450 -27.15 12.98 11.38
C VAL A 450 -26.41 13.42 12.63
N VAL A 451 -25.09 13.27 12.64
CA VAL A 451 -24.20 13.69 13.71
C VAL A 451 -23.37 14.86 13.19
N ALA A 452 -23.55 16.02 13.80
CA ALA A 452 -22.90 17.24 13.34
C ALA A 452 -22.29 18.03 14.52
N PRO A 453 -21.31 18.91 14.29
CA PRO A 453 -20.85 19.85 15.29
C PRO A 453 -21.99 20.73 15.83
N THR A 454 -21.93 21.09 17.12
CA THR A 454 -23.00 21.86 17.79
C THR A 454 -23.36 23.16 17.08
N SER A 455 -22.40 23.82 16.43
CA SER A 455 -22.63 25.09 15.71
C SER A 455 -23.47 24.95 14.45
N ILE A 456 -23.59 23.76 13.86
CA ILE A 456 -24.17 23.59 12.51
C ILE A 456 -25.49 22.81 12.53
N VAL A 457 -25.92 22.33 13.70
CA VAL A 457 -27.20 21.62 13.89
C VAL A 457 -28.40 22.44 13.40
N HIS A 458 -28.41 23.74 13.69
CA HIS A 458 -29.47 24.64 13.23
C HIS A 458 -29.39 24.90 11.73
N ASN A 459 -28.18 25.00 11.17
CA ASN A 459 -28.00 25.13 9.71
C ASN A 459 -28.55 23.90 8.98
N TRP A 460 -28.31 22.69 9.48
CA TRP A 460 -28.93 21.46 8.95
C TRP A 460 -30.46 21.53 8.95
N LYS A 461 -31.07 21.99 10.06
CA LYS A 461 -32.53 22.18 10.14
C LYS A 461 -33.04 23.18 9.10
N ASN A 462 -32.35 24.31 8.94
CA ASN A 462 -32.73 25.35 7.99
C ASN A 462 -32.59 24.86 6.53
N GLU A 463 -31.50 24.17 6.20
CA GLU A 463 -31.29 23.58 4.88
C GLU A 463 -32.30 22.48 4.57
N LEU A 464 -32.65 21.63 5.54
CA LEU A 464 -33.72 20.65 5.39
C LEU A 464 -35.07 21.32 5.13
N GLY A 465 -35.42 22.37 5.89
CA GLY A 465 -36.65 23.13 5.66
C GLY A 465 -36.71 23.77 4.27
N ARG A 466 -35.57 24.24 3.76
CA ARG A 466 -35.46 24.86 2.43
C ARG A 466 -35.52 23.85 1.30
N PHE A 467 -34.74 22.77 1.38
CA PHE A 467 -34.52 21.85 0.27
C PHE A 467 -35.45 20.63 0.36
N ALA A 468 -35.75 20.11 1.54
CA ALA A 468 -36.59 18.93 1.70
C ALA A 468 -37.66 19.12 2.82
N PRO A 469 -38.59 20.09 2.68
CA PRO A 469 -39.62 20.37 3.68
C PRO A 469 -40.58 19.19 3.93
N HIS A 470 -40.61 18.22 3.03
CA HIS A 470 -41.39 16.99 3.17
C HIS A 470 -40.76 15.98 4.15
N LEU A 471 -39.50 16.16 4.55
CA LEU A 471 -38.82 15.32 5.54
C LEU A 471 -38.94 15.93 6.93
N SER A 472 -39.44 15.14 7.89
CA SER A 472 -39.49 15.54 9.30
C SER A 472 -38.15 15.31 9.99
N ALA A 473 -37.63 16.32 10.69
CA ALA A 473 -36.39 16.25 11.44
C ALA A 473 -36.61 16.52 12.93
N TYR A 474 -36.06 15.67 13.79
CA TYR A 474 -36.07 15.83 15.24
C TYR A 474 -34.68 16.22 15.74
N LEU A 475 -34.60 17.31 16.49
CA LEU A 475 -33.34 17.75 17.12
C LEU A 475 -33.17 17.02 18.45
N TYR A 476 -32.28 16.03 18.48
CA TYR A 476 -31.88 15.35 19.71
C TYR A 476 -30.74 16.12 20.39
N THR A 477 -31.08 17.31 20.91
CA THR A 477 -30.15 18.20 21.59
C THR A 477 -30.72 18.74 22.90
N GLY A 478 -29.86 19.26 23.79
CA GLY A 478 -30.28 19.86 25.07
C GLY A 478 -30.38 18.88 26.25
N ALA A 479 -30.75 19.39 27.42
CA ALA A 479 -30.77 18.62 28.67
C ALA A 479 -31.94 17.65 28.78
N ASN A 480 -33.14 18.05 28.35
CA ASN A 480 -34.38 17.25 28.43
C ASN A 480 -34.64 16.47 27.12
N ARG A 481 -33.57 15.96 26.51
CA ARG A 481 -33.66 15.20 25.25
C ARG A 481 -34.15 13.78 25.55
N GLU A 482 -35.18 13.35 24.83
CA GLU A 482 -35.69 11.99 24.93
C GLU A 482 -35.85 11.40 23.54
N LEU A 483 -35.52 10.11 23.41
CA LEU A 483 -35.77 9.28 22.25
C LEU A 483 -36.86 8.28 22.61
N THR A 484 -38.10 8.63 22.28
CA THR A 484 -39.26 7.75 22.47
C THR A 484 -39.52 6.94 21.20
N PRO A 485 -40.15 5.75 21.30
CA PRO A 485 -40.60 4.99 20.13
C PRO A 485 -41.47 5.82 19.18
N LEU A 486 -42.25 6.77 19.72
CA LEU A 486 -43.06 7.70 18.94
C LEU A 486 -42.21 8.60 18.04
N VAL A 487 -41.14 9.19 18.60
CA VAL A 487 -40.19 10.02 17.83
C VAL A 487 -39.53 9.18 16.73
N LEU A 488 -39.04 7.98 17.06
CA LEU A 488 -38.37 7.09 16.10
C LEU A 488 -39.29 6.64 14.96
N SER A 489 -40.59 6.47 15.24
CA SER A 489 -41.57 6.05 14.23
C SER A 489 -41.99 7.17 13.26
N ARG A 490 -41.90 8.44 13.71
CA ARG A 490 -42.45 9.63 13.01
C ARG A 490 -41.40 10.55 12.38
N ALA A 491 -40.19 10.58 12.94
CA ALA A 491 -39.09 11.37 12.38
C ALA A 491 -38.46 10.63 11.21
N HIS A 492 -38.20 11.33 10.10
CA HIS A 492 -37.35 10.79 9.03
C HIS A 492 -35.87 10.95 9.41
N LEU A 493 -35.52 12.06 10.05
CA LEU A 493 -34.16 12.38 10.48
C LEU A 493 -34.11 12.69 11.98
N ILE A 494 -33.04 12.21 12.63
CA ILE A 494 -32.63 12.62 13.96
C ILE A 494 -31.30 13.34 13.83
N ILE A 495 -31.21 14.56 14.34
CA ILE A 495 -29.99 15.38 14.29
C ILE A 495 -29.45 15.53 15.71
N THR A 496 -28.20 15.13 15.92
CA THR A 496 -27.51 15.19 17.21
C THR A 496 -26.09 15.76 17.05
N THR A 497 -25.38 15.88 18.18
CA THR A 497 -23.98 16.32 18.21
C THR A 497 -23.04 15.20 18.65
N TYR A 498 -21.78 15.28 18.24
CA TYR A 498 -20.73 14.33 18.66
C TYR A 498 -20.64 14.19 20.19
N GLY A 499 -20.78 15.29 20.93
CA GLY A 499 -20.74 15.27 22.39
C GLY A 499 -21.92 14.53 23.01
N ILE A 500 -23.12 14.74 22.48
CA ILE A 500 -24.34 14.06 22.94
C ILE A 500 -24.32 12.59 22.56
N LEU A 501 -23.96 12.26 21.31
CA LEU A 501 -23.81 10.88 20.86
C LEU A 501 -22.87 10.10 21.77
N ARG A 502 -21.71 10.68 22.12
CA ARG A 502 -20.74 10.04 23.01
C ARG A 502 -21.33 9.76 24.39
N ASN A 503 -22.10 10.70 24.95
CA ASN A 503 -22.68 10.55 26.28
C ASN A 503 -23.83 9.53 26.29
N ASP A 504 -24.61 9.47 25.21
CA ASP A 504 -25.84 8.67 25.13
C ASP A 504 -25.67 7.39 24.30
N ILE A 505 -24.42 6.99 24.00
CA ILE A 505 -24.17 5.88 23.08
C ILE A 505 -24.85 4.59 23.52
N LYS A 506 -24.87 4.30 24.84
CA LYS A 506 -25.54 3.12 25.41
C LYS A 506 -27.04 3.05 25.07
N LEU A 507 -27.69 4.20 24.90
CA LEU A 507 -29.08 4.29 24.47
C LEU A 507 -29.19 4.16 22.95
N LEU A 508 -28.34 4.89 22.22
CA LEU A 508 -28.37 4.96 20.76
C LEU A 508 -28.04 3.61 20.09
N THR A 509 -27.21 2.77 20.71
CA THR A 509 -26.89 1.41 20.21
C THR A 509 -28.08 0.46 20.24
N ASN A 510 -29.15 0.76 20.99
CA ASN A 510 -30.35 -0.07 21.03
C ASN A 510 -31.26 0.15 19.81
N TYR A 511 -30.94 1.11 18.95
CA TYR A 511 -31.73 1.47 17.79
C TYR A 511 -30.92 1.25 16.50
N HIS A 512 -31.60 0.71 15.49
CA HIS A 512 -31.07 0.63 14.13
C HIS A 512 -31.47 1.88 13.35
N PHE A 513 -30.50 2.51 12.69
CA PHE A 513 -30.71 3.66 11.82
C PHE A 513 -30.60 3.26 10.35
N SER A 514 -31.44 3.83 9.49
CA SER A 514 -31.39 3.57 8.04
C SER A 514 -30.17 4.17 7.38
N PHE A 515 -29.72 5.32 7.90
CA PHE A 515 -28.49 6.01 7.56
C PHE A 515 -27.79 6.52 8.82
N ILE A 516 -26.46 6.53 8.80
CA ILE A 516 -25.65 7.28 9.75
C ILE A 516 -24.77 8.23 8.96
N ILE A 517 -24.99 9.54 9.15
CA ILE A 517 -24.28 10.60 8.46
C ILE A 517 -23.43 11.35 9.49
N LEU A 518 -22.13 11.43 9.24
CA LEU A 518 -21.21 12.25 10.02
C LEU A 518 -20.86 13.49 9.22
N ASP A 519 -21.25 14.66 9.71
CA ASP A 519 -20.76 15.93 9.16
C ASP A 519 -19.51 16.38 9.92
N GLU A 520 -18.55 16.97 9.20
CA GLU A 520 -17.20 17.27 9.69
C GLU A 520 -16.55 16.05 10.36
N SER A 521 -16.40 14.95 9.62
CA SER A 521 -15.89 13.66 10.14
C SER A 521 -14.47 13.74 10.74
N GLN A 522 -13.75 14.87 10.64
CA GLN A 522 -12.51 15.07 11.37
C GLN A 522 -12.66 14.96 12.90
N PHE A 523 -13.88 15.05 13.45
CA PHE A 523 -14.15 14.78 14.88
C PHE A 523 -13.87 13.34 15.29
N ILE A 524 -13.80 12.39 14.35
CA ILE A 524 -13.45 10.99 14.62
C ILE A 524 -12.04 10.62 14.15
N LYS A 525 -11.18 11.58 13.79
CA LYS A 525 -9.84 11.30 13.23
C LYS A 525 -8.97 10.39 14.10
N ASN A 526 -9.05 10.57 15.43
CA ASN A 526 -8.40 9.66 16.36
C ASN A 526 -9.33 8.51 16.71
N HIS A 527 -9.04 7.32 16.17
CA HIS A 527 -9.82 6.12 16.42
C HIS A 527 -9.87 5.71 17.91
N GLU A 528 -8.86 6.04 18.71
CA GLU A 528 -8.83 5.75 20.14
C GLU A 528 -9.71 6.69 20.95
N SER A 529 -10.17 7.80 20.35
CA SER A 529 -11.00 8.76 21.06
C SER A 529 -12.34 8.15 21.46
N LYS A 530 -12.84 8.51 22.65
CA LYS A 530 -14.17 8.08 23.12
C LYS A 530 -15.28 8.41 22.13
N THR A 531 -15.13 9.50 21.38
CA THR A 531 -16.08 9.93 20.33
C THR A 531 -16.07 8.96 19.15
N ALA A 532 -14.88 8.62 18.60
CA ALA A 532 -14.77 7.68 17.49
C ALA A 532 -15.29 6.29 17.90
N GLN A 533 -14.88 5.80 19.08
CA GLN A 533 -15.35 4.53 19.62
C GLN A 533 -16.87 4.48 19.81
N ALA A 534 -17.49 5.59 20.22
CA ALA A 534 -18.95 5.67 20.31
C ALA A 534 -19.60 5.62 18.92
N VAL A 535 -19.07 6.34 17.94
CA VAL A 535 -19.56 6.33 16.56
C VAL A 535 -19.48 4.93 15.93
N PHE A 536 -18.39 4.19 16.17
CA PHE A 536 -18.21 2.84 15.62
C PHE A 536 -19.23 1.82 16.14
N GLN A 537 -19.79 2.04 17.34
CA GLN A 537 -20.79 1.16 17.96
C GLN A 537 -22.20 1.31 17.37
N LEU A 538 -22.47 2.39 16.62
CA LEU A 538 -23.80 2.64 16.07
C LEU A 538 -24.24 1.55 15.09
N GLN A 539 -25.52 1.19 15.14
CA GLN A 539 -26.12 0.18 14.27
C GLN A 539 -26.80 0.86 13.08
N GLY A 540 -26.26 0.65 11.88
CA GLY A 540 -26.82 1.18 10.63
C GLY A 540 -26.03 0.72 9.42
N LEU A 541 -26.77 0.32 8.38
CA LEU A 541 -26.22 -0.26 7.15
C LEU A 541 -25.54 0.78 6.26
N ARG A 542 -26.13 1.97 6.13
CA ARG A 542 -25.69 2.99 5.17
C ARG A 542 -24.96 4.09 5.90
N ARG A 543 -23.67 4.28 5.61
CA ARG A 543 -22.80 5.18 6.36
C ARG A 543 -22.14 6.20 5.45
N VAL A 544 -22.34 7.48 5.74
CA VAL A 544 -21.79 8.59 4.94
C VAL A 544 -20.98 9.50 5.84
N ALA A 545 -19.75 9.82 5.44
CA ALA A 545 -18.90 10.78 6.12
C ALA A 545 -18.67 11.99 5.22
N LEU A 546 -18.85 13.19 5.76
CA LEU A 546 -18.60 14.46 5.08
C LEU A 546 -17.40 15.13 5.73
N THR A 547 -16.46 15.58 4.92
CA THR A 547 -15.28 16.29 5.39
C THR A 547 -14.79 17.28 4.35
N GLY A 548 -14.24 18.42 4.79
CA GLY A 548 -13.51 19.33 3.91
C GLY A 548 -12.04 18.94 3.72
N THR A 549 -11.54 18.02 4.55
CA THR A 549 -10.13 17.62 4.60
C THR A 549 -10.06 16.15 5.05
N PRO A 550 -10.12 15.18 4.10
CA PRO A 550 -10.21 13.76 4.44
C PRO A 550 -8.98 13.24 5.19
N VAL A 551 -7.81 13.82 4.92
CA VAL A 551 -6.56 13.54 5.64
C VAL A 551 -6.01 14.88 6.12
N GLU A 552 -6.19 15.19 7.42
CA GLU A 552 -5.63 16.43 7.97
C GLU A 552 -4.16 16.25 8.34
N ASN A 553 -3.79 15.14 9.00
CA ASN A 553 -2.46 15.02 9.61
C ASN A 553 -1.82 13.63 9.51
N ARG A 554 -2.55 12.52 9.46
CA ARG A 554 -1.98 11.15 9.50
C ARG A 554 -2.81 10.12 8.71
N LEU A 555 -2.17 9.04 8.24
CA LEU A 555 -2.87 7.87 7.65
C LEU A 555 -3.90 7.24 8.59
N SER A 556 -3.68 7.32 9.91
CA SER A 556 -4.65 6.87 10.91
C SER A 556 -5.99 7.61 10.81
N ASP A 557 -5.99 8.87 10.35
CA ASP A 557 -7.20 9.66 10.18
C ASP A 557 -8.08 9.08 9.06
N LEU A 558 -7.44 8.62 7.98
CA LEU A 558 -8.07 7.94 6.86
C LEU A 558 -8.64 6.59 7.29
N TRP A 559 -7.84 5.80 8.03
CA TRP A 559 -8.30 4.52 8.58
C TRP A 559 -9.55 4.70 9.43
N SER A 560 -9.59 5.70 10.31
CA SER A 560 -10.74 5.93 11.18
C SER A 560 -12.04 6.21 10.40
N GLN A 561 -11.97 7.03 9.36
CA GLN A 561 -13.14 7.35 8.52
C GLN A 561 -13.59 6.17 7.66
N LEU A 562 -12.64 5.40 7.11
CA LEU A 562 -12.94 4.19 6.34
C LEU A 562 -13.44 3.05 7.23
N HIS A 563 -12.91 2.91 8.44
CA HIS A 563 -13.43 1.98 9.43
C HIS A 563 -14.87 2.31 9.84
N PHE A 564 -15.21 3.60 9.95
CA PHE A 564 -16.59 4.00 10.14
C PHE A 564 -17.45 3.65 8.92
N THR A 565 -17.08 4.10 7.72
CA THR A 565 -17.93 3.98 6.52
C THR A 565 -18.03 2.55 5.99
N ASN A 566 -16.91 1.81 5.98
CA ASN A 566 -16.78 0.45 5.49
C ASN A 566 -16.01 -0.42 6.53
N PRO A 567 -16.67 -0.81 7.64
CA PRO A 567 -16.04 -1.58 8.70
C PRO A 567 -15.39 -2.87 8.19
N GLY A 568 -14.14 -3.12 8.60
CA GLY A 568 -13.38 -4.31 8.21
C GLY A 568 -12.63 -4.20 6.87
N MET A 569 -12.81 -3.12 6.10
CA MET A 569 -12.13 -2.96 4.80
C MET A 569 -10.60 -2.88 4.89
N LEU A 570 -10.09 -2.24 5.93
CA LEU A 570 -8.65 -2.07 6.10
C LEU A 570 -8.06 -3.00 7.18
N GLY A 571 -8.84 -3.97 7.66
CA GLY A 571 -8.46 -4.77 8.83
C GLY A 571 -8.36 -3.95 10.12
N GLY A 572 -7.57 -4.43 11.07
CA GLY A 572 -7.27 -3.71 12.31
C GLY A 572 -6.39 -2.48 12.07
N CYS A 573 -6.36 -1.53 13.03
CA CYS A 573 -5.52 -0.34 12.88
C CYS A 573 -4.03 -0.70 12.83
N ASP A 574 -3.55 -1.60 13.71
CA ASP A 574 -2.15 -2.04 13.72
C ASP A 574 -1.75 -2.73 12.42
N GLU A 575 -2.64 -3.56 11.89
CA GLU A 575 -2.47 -4.25 10.62
C GLU A 575 -2.38 -3.26 9.46
N PHE A 576 -3.28 -2.28 9.42
CA PHE A 576 -3.24 -1.21 8.44
C PHE A 576 -1.95 -0.39 8.53
N MET A 577 -1.50 -0.08 9.75
CA MET A 577 -0.28 0.68 9.98
C MET A 577 0.95 -0.09 9.51
N ASN A 578 1.00 -1.40 9.74
CA ASN A 578 2.13 -2.24 9.35
C ASN A 578 2.15 -2.54 7.83
N HIS A 579 1.00 -2.84 7.24
CA HIS A 579 0.92 -3.25 5.83
C HIS A 579 0.89 -2.09 4.84
N TYR A 580 0.34 -0.94 5.23
CA TYR A 580 0.20 0.20 4.32
C TYR A 580 0.98 1.42 4.80
N ALA A 581 0.77 1.85 6.06
CA ALA A 581 1.30 3.13 6.50
C ALA A 581 2.81 3.17 6.66
N ALA A 582 3.41 2.16 7.30
CA ALA A 582 4.85 2.10 7.52
C ALA A 582 5.65 1.98 6.21
N PRO A 583 5.24 1.15 5.22
CA PRO A 583 5.86 1.16 3.88
C PRO A 583 5.77 2.53 3.20
N LEU A 584 4.59 3.15 3.18
CA LEU A 584 4.34 4.47 2.58
C LEU A 584 5.16 5.60 3.22
N LEU A 585 5.40 5.53 4.53
CA LEU A 585 6.24 6.50 5.24
C LEU A 585 7.73 6.35 4.91
N LYS A 586 8.18 5.14 4.58
CA LYS A 586 9.58 4.86 4.22
C LYS A 586 9.88 5.17 2.76
N ASN A 587 9.02 4.68 1.87
CA ASN A 587 9.10 4.93 0.44
C ASN A 587 7.70 5.27 -0.04
N ALA A 588 7.54 6.47 -0.55
CA ALA A 588 6.23 6.93 -0.96
C ALA A 588 5.75 6.13 -2.21
N ASN A 589 6.67 5.77 -3.12
CA ASN A 589 6.40 4.92 -4.30
C ASN A 589 6.24 3.42 -3.96
N ALA A 590 6.02 3.06 -2.70
CA ALA A 590 5.83 1.69 -2.30
C ALA A 590 4.61 1.07 -3.03
N PRO A 591 4.73 -0.15 -3.58
CA PRO A 591 3.61 -0.81 -4.29
C PRO A 591 2.37 -0.98 -3.39
N GLU A 592 2.55 -1.07 -2.07
CA GLU A 592 1.47 -1.09 -1.07
C GLU A 592 0.61 0.18 -1.11
N GLY A 593 1.20 1.32 -1.44
CA GLY A 593 0.50 2.60 -1.58
C GLY A 593 -0.50 2.60 -2.73
N ARG A 594 -0.06 2.16 -3.91
CA ARG A 594 -0.93 2.02 -5.09
C ARG A 594 -2.06 1.04 -4.83
N LYS A 595 -1.78 -0.07 -4.15
CA LYS A 595 -2.79 -1.06 -3.77
C LYS A 595 -3.82 -0.47 -2.79
N LEU A 596 -3.38 0.31 -1.79
CA LEU A 596 -4.30 1.00 -0.89
C LEU A 596 -5.20 1.96 -1.65
N LEU A 597 -4.64 2.77 -2.55
CA LEU A 597 -5.40 3.73 -3.36
C LEU A 597 -6.46 3.03 -4.22
N HIS A 598 -6.08 1.96 -4.93
CA HIS A 598 -7.00 1.16 -5.75
C HIS A 598 -8.16 0.58 -4.93
N MET A 599 -7.90 0.19 -3.68
CA MET A 599 -8.93 -0.33 -2.78
C MET A 599 -9.92 0.75 -2.29
N ILE A 600 -9.43 1.96 -2.01
CA ILE A 600 -10.25 3.01 -1.36
C ILE A 600 -10.89 4.00 -2.34
N GLU A 601 -10.36 4.12 -3.57
CA GLU A 601 -10.84 5.06 -4.60
C GLU A 601 -12.37 5.04 -4.79
N PRO A 602 -13.05 3.87 -4.85
CA PRO A 602 -14.50 3.84 -5.07
C PRO A 602 -15.31 4.48 -3.95
N PHE A 603 -14.75 4.57 -2.74
CA PHE A 603 -15.43 4.99 -1.52
C PHE A 603 -15.12 6.43 -1.10
N ILE A 604 -14.23 7.12 -1.80
CA ILE A 604 -13.84 8.50 -1.51
C ILE A 604 -14.02 9.37 -2.74
N LEU A 605 -14.90 10.37 -2.66
CA LEU A 605 -15.05 11.39 -3.69
C LEU A 605 -14.48 12.71 -3.20
N ARG A 606 -13.45 13.23 -3.89
CA ARG A 606 -12.82 14.51 -3.60
C ARG A 606 -12.73 15.37 -4.85
N ARG A 607 -13.26 16.58 -4.79
CA ARG A 607 -13.22 17.58 -5.87
C ARG A 607 -12.83 18.94 -5.33
N THR A 608 -12.04 19.68 -6.12
CA THR A 608 -11.61 21.03 -5.75
C THR A 608 -12.56 22.10 -6.28
N LYS A 609 -12.60 23.28 -5.66
CA LYS A 609 -13.39 24.42 -6.18
C LYS A 609 -13.03 24.77 -7.62
N SER A 610 -11.74 24.76 -7.94
CA SER A 610 -11.23 25.07 -9.28
C SER A 610 -11.67 24.06 -10.35
N GLN A 611 -11.90 22.79 -9.98
CA GLN A 611 -12.35 21.75 -10.90
C GLN A 611 -13.83 21.87 -11.25
N VAL A 612 -14.66 22.30 -10.30
CA VAL A 612 -16.12 22.16 -10.41
C VAL A 612 -16.86 23.49 -10.55
N GLU A 613 -16.23 24.60 -10.21
CA GLU A 613 -16.86 25.92 -10.22
C GLU A 613 -15.83 27.00 -10.63
N PRO A 614 -15.38 27.02 -11.90
CA PRO A 614 -14.44 28.02 -12.38
C PRO A 614 -15.01 29.46 -12.35
N GLU A 615 -16.33 29.61 -12.24
CA GLU A 615 -17.03 30.91 -12.16
C GLU A 615 -16.97 31.57 -10.77
N LEU A 616 -16.42 30.89 -9.75
CA LEU A 616 -16.31 31.48 -8.42
C LEU A 616 -15.35 32.69 -8.45
N PRO A 617 -15.68 33.83 -7.82
CA PRO A 617 -14.80 35.00 -7.84
C PRO A 617 -13.39 34.68 -7.32
N GLU A 618 -12.41 35.42 -7.83
CA GLU A 618 -11.01 35.23 -7.43
C GLU A 618 -10.83 35.33 -5.90
N LEU A 619 -9.92 34.51 -5.40
CA LEU A 619 -9.41 34.59 -4.02
C LEU A 619 -7.98 35.10 -4.09
N THR A 620 -7.73 36.27 -3.51
CA THR A 620 -6.36 36.80 -3.37
C THR A 620 -5.92 36.71 -1.92
N GLN A 621 -4.70 36.25 -1.70
CA GLN A 621 -4.11 36.14 -0.37
C GLN A 621 -2.84 36.98 -0.31
N THR A 622 -2.76 37.86 0.67
CA THR A 622 -1.63 38.78 0.88
C THR A 622 -1.15 38.68 2.31
N THR A 623 0.16 38.54 2.50
CA THR A 623 0.78 38.59 3.83
C THR A 623 1.28 40.00 4.09
N ILE A 624 0.78 40.62 5.16
CA ILE A 624 1.23 41.91 5.67
C ILE A 624 2.19 41.65 6.84
N TYR A 625 3.40 42.16 6.70
CA TYR A 625 4.41 42.05 7.74
C TYR A 625 4.38 43.30 8.63
N CYS A 626 4.20 43.09 9.92
CA CYS A 626 4.16 44.14 10.94
C CYS A 626 5.48 44.18 11.71
N GLU A 627 6.03 45.37 11.90
CA GLU A 627 7.18 45.58 12.80
C GLU A 627 6.69 45.65 14.25
N MET A 628 7.53 45.25 15.21
CA MET A 628 7.24 45.46 16.64
C MET A 628 7.58 46.89 17.04
N THR A 629 6.83 47.45 18.00
CA THR A 629 7.25 48.69 18.67
C THR A 629 8.50 48.40 19.53
N GLY A 630 9.30 49.43 19.82
CA GLY A 630 10.57 49.25 20.55
C GLY A 630 10.39 48.56 21.92
N ARG A 631 9.35 48.94 22.68
CA ARG A 631 9.05 48.31 23.99
C ARG A 631 8.49 46.90 23.83
N GLN A 632 7.66 46.65 22.82
CA GLN A 632 7.17 45.30 22.50
C GLN A 632 8.33 44.37 22.16
N GLN A 633 9.28 44.81 21.34
CA GLN A 633 10.46 44.04 20.95
C GLN A 633 11.30 43.68 22.17
N LEU A 634 11.56 44.63 23.07
CA LEU A 634 12.32 44.39 24.31
C LEU A 634 11.65 43.31 25.17
N LEU A 635 10.32 43.39 25.36
CA LEU A 635 9.55 42.39 26.12
C LEU A 635 9.61 41.01 25.46
N TYR A 636 9.45 40.96 24.13
CA TYR A 636 9.49 39.72 23.36
C TYR A 636 10.87 39.04 23.46
N GLU A 637 11.96 39.78 23.25
CA GLU A 637 13.32 39.26 23.30
C GLU A 637 13.73 38.82 24.72
N THR A 638 13.29 39.55 25.73
CA THR A 638 13.49 39.19 27.15
C THR A 638 12.81 37.86 27.45
N GLU A 639 11.53 37.71 27.08
CA GLU A 639 10.81 36.45 27.31
C GLU A 639 11.40 35.32 26.46
N ARG A 640 11.78 35.56 25.20
CA ARG A 640 12.44 34.56 24.34
C ARG A 640 13.72 34.04 24.99
N SER A 641 14.56 34.94 25.46
CA SER A 641 15.83 34.61 26.12
C SER A 641 15.61 33.83 27.42
N ARG A 642 14.64 34.25 28.23
CA ARG A 642 14.24 33.56 29.46
C ARG A 642 13.79 32.12 29.19
N GLN A 643 12.92 31.93 28.20
CA GLN A 643 12.41 30.60 27.86
C GLN A 643 13.50 29.71 27.26
N ARG A 644 14.40 30.26 26.43
CA ARG A 644 15.55 29.53 25.88
C ARG A 644 16.48 29.01 26.99
N ASN A 645 16.84 29.86 27.94
CA ASN A 645 17.74 29.47 29.04
C ASN A 645 17.11 28.39 29.93
N HIS A 646 15.83 28.54 30.27
CA HIS A 646 15.10 27.54 31.06
C HIS A 646 15.02 26.17 30.35
N LEU A 647 14.97 26.15 29.00
CA LEU A 647 15.00 24.90 28.24
C LEU A 647 16.39 24.26 28.23
N LEU A 648 17.45 25.04 28.06
CA LEU A 648 18.83 24.57 28.11
C LEU A 648 19.15 23.96 29.49
N GLU A 649 18.79 24.63 30.58
CA GLU A 649 18.96 24.15 31.95
C GLU A 649 18.18 22.84 32.22
N SER A 650 17.02 22.65 31.58
CA SER A 650 16.21 21.43 31.75
C SER A 650 16.68 20.24 30.91
N SER A 651 17.64 20.44 30.00
CA SER A 651 18.10 19.42 29.03
C SER A 651 19.29 18.59 29.52
N GLU A 652 20.00 19.02 30.57
CA GLU A 652 21.23 18.38 31.05
C GLU A 652 21.04 17.13 31.93
N GLY A 653 19.82 16.58 32.12
CA GLY A 653 19.65 15.53 33.13
C GLY A 653 18.63 14.40 32.94
N VAL A 654 17.65 14.46 32.04
CA VAL A 654 16.61 13.39 31.98
C VAL A 654 16.09 13.18 30.56
N LYS A 655 16.04 11.90 30.13
CA LYS A 655 15.36 11.42 28.91
C LYS A 655 14.02 12.15 28.68
N HIS A 656 13.80 12.57 27.44
CA HIS A 656 12.57 13.14 26.86
C HIS A 656 11.29 12.77 27.63
N ASN A 657 10.84 13.69 28.49
CA ASN A 657 9.59 13.56 29.24
C ASN A 657 8.52 14.51 28.67
N LYS A 658 7.25 14.08 28.69
CA LYS A 658 6.05 14.89 28.37
C LYS A 658 6.05 16.29 29.03
N LYS A 659 6.75 16.44 30.15
CA LYS A 659 6.91 17.70 30.91
C LYS A 659 7.73 18.77 30.15
N SER A 660 8.77 18.37 29.40
CA SER A 660 9.59 19.30 28.59
C SER A 660 8.80 19.83 27.38
N LEU A 661 8.08 18.95 26.68
CA LEU A 661 7.16 19.33 25.60
C LEU A 661 6.08 20.32 26.07
N PHE A 662 5.50 20.07 27.25
CA PHE A 662 4.50 20.98 27.83
C PHE A 662 5.08 22.37 28.14
N MET A 663 6.32 22.44 28.65
CA MET A 663 7.01 23.71 28.89
C MET A 663 7.29 24.46 27.58
N MET A 664 7.77 23.77 26.53
CA MET A 664 7.98 24.35 25.21
C MET A 664 6.68 24.92 24.61
N LEU A 665 5.58 24.16 24.66
CA LEU A 665 4.28 24.64 24.17
C LEU A 665 3.79 25.89 24.91
N ARG A 666 4.02 25.97 26.23
CA ARG A 666 3.69 27.16 27.04
C ARG A 666 4.56 28.36 26.66
N ALA A 667 5.85 28.15 26.44
CA ALA A 667 6.78 29.20 25.98
C ALA A 667 6.36 29.76 24.61
N LEU A 668 6.12 28.87 23.64
CA LEU A 668 5.64 29.24 22.30
C LEU A 668 4.31 30.00 22.36
N MET A 669 3.39 29.57 23.22
CA MET A 669 2.11 30.27 23.41
C MET A 669 2.32 31.71 23.88
N ARG A 670 3.21 31.94 24.86
CA ARG A 670 3.53 33.29 25.36
C ARG A 670 4.19 34.17 24.30
N LEU A 671 5.15 33.64 23.57
CA LEU A 671 5.80 34.36 22.48
C LEU A 671 4.79 34.78 21.40
N ARG A 672 3.86 33.89 21.03
CA ARG A 672 2.75 34.24 20.13
C ARG A 672 1.88 35.37 20.70
N GLN A 673 1.59 35.38 22.00
CA GLN A 673 0.82 36.46 22.62
C GLN A 673 1.58 37.80 22.58
N TYR A 674 2.88 37.83 22.91
CA TYR A 674 3.70 39.04 22.80
C TYR A 674 3.85 39.54 21.36
N ALA A 675 3.98 38.62 20.39
CA ALA A 675 4.04 38.96 18.97
C ALA A 675 2.74 39.61 18.47
N ASN A 676 1.58 39.17 19.01
CA ASN A 676 0.28 39.77 18.70
C ASN A 676 0.07 41.09 19.42
N HIS A 677 0.05 41.08 20.76
CA HIS A 677 -0.02 42.29 21.58
C HIS A 677 0.41 41.99 23.03
N PRO A 678 1.35 42.76 23.62
CA PRO A 678 1.79 42.55 25.01
C PRO A 678 0.69 42.60 26.09
N ARG A 679 -0.40 43.37 25.88
CA ARG A 679 -1.58 43.43 26.78
C ARG A 679 -2.25 42.07 26.98
N MET A 680 -2.05 41.12 26.08
CA MET A 680 -2.56 39.75 26.23
C MET A 680 -1.84 38.96 27.32
N VAL A 681 -0.65 39.40 27.75
CA VAL A 681 0.17 38.77 28.79
C VAL A 681 0.29 39.68 30.02
N SER A 682 0.50 40.97 29.79
CA SER A 682 0.76 41.99 30.80
C SER A 682 -0.31 43.09 30.71
N ALA A 683 -1.31 43.05 31.59
CA ALA A 683 -2.43 44.00 31.58
C ALA A 683 -2.00 45.45 31.88
N ASP A 684 -0.83 45.63 32.49
CA ASP A 684 -0.16 46.89 32.80
C ASP A 684 0.59 47.51 31.61
N TYR A 685 0.62 46.84 30.45
CA TYR A 685 1.20 47.39 29.23
C TYR A 685 0.32 48.52 28.66
N ASP A 686 0.84 49.74 28.70
CA ASP A 686 0.15 50.98 28.37
C ASP A 686 0.29 51.41 26.89
N GLU A 687 1.29 50.88 26.17
CA GLU A 687 1.50 51.17 24.74
C GLU A 687 0.66 50.26 23.81
N GLU A 688 0.62 50.61 22.53
CA GLU A 688 0.06 49.76 21.46
C GLU A 688 1.14 48.83 20.87
N SER A 689 0.73 47.92 20.00
CA SER A 689 1.64 47.02 19.28
C SER A 689 1.60 47.29 17.78
N GLY A 690 2.72 47.08 17.07
CA GLY A 690 2.78 47.46 15.65
C GLY A 690 1.84 46.64 14.76
N LYS A 691 1.49 45.41 15.17
CA LYS A 691 0.41 44.65 14.53
C LYS A 691 -0.95 45.30 14.74
N PHE A 692 -1.26 45.68 15.97
CA PHE A 692 -2.54 46.32 16.29
C PHE A 692 -2.73 47.63 15.53
N GLU A 693 -1.68 48.45 15.40
CA GLU A 693 -1.68 49.67 14.58
C GLU A 693 -1.97 49.35 13.10
N SER A 694 -1.24 48.40 12.51
CA SER A 694 -1.42 48.00 11.10
C SER A 694 -2.84 47.48 10.81
N VAL A 695 -3.39 46.67 11.73
CA VAL A 695 -4.73 46.08 11.57
C VAL A 695 -5.81 47.14 11.74
N THR A 696 -5.68 48.02 12.73
CA THR A 696 -6.67 49.06 12.99
C THR A 696 -6.71 50.10 11.87
N GLU A 697 -5.57 50.50 11.31
CA GLU A 697 -5.51 51.37 10.11
C GLU A 697 -6.27 50.75 8.92
N MET A 698 -6.10 49.44 8.71
CA MET A 698 -6.84 48.73 7.67
C MET A 698 -8.34 48.64 7.97
N LEU A 699 -8.72 48.38 9.22
CA LEU A 699 -10.13 48.33 9.63
C LEU A 699 -10.82 49.69 9.48
N GLU A 700 -10.13 50.80 9.75
CA GLU A 700 -10.64 52.16 9.54
C GLU A 700 -10.95 52.41 8.08
N THR A 701 -9.99 52.08 7.21
CA THR A 701 -10.13 52.25 5.77
C THR A 701 -11.33 51.45 5.25
N LEU A 702 -11.41 50.16 5.60
CA LEU A 702 -12.49 49.29 5.15
C LEU A 702 -13.86 49.70 5.74
N HIS A 703 -13.90 50.18 6.98
CA HIS A 703 -15.14 50.67 7.58
C HIS A 703 -15.60 51.97 6.91
N ALA A 704 -14.69 52.91 6.62
CA ALA A 704 -14.99 54.15 5.91
C ALA A 704 -15.53 53.89 4.48
N GLU A 705 -15.04 52.85 3.82
CA GLU A 705 -15.53 52.37 2.51
C GLU A 705 -16.80 51.49 2.61
N ASN A 706 -17.35 51.30 3.81
CA ASN A 706 -18.50 50.46 4.10
C ASN A 706 -18.35 49.01 3.59
N HIS A 707 -17.14 48.46 3.72
CA HIS A 707 -16.83 47.07 3.40
C HIS A 707 -17.04 46.17 4.62
N LYS A 708 -17.73 45.03 4.38
CA LYS A 708 -17.92 43.99 5.40
C LYS A 708 -16.68 43.11 5.53
N VAL A 709 -16.18 43.01 6.76
CA VAL A 709 -14.88 42.40 7.10
C VAL A 709 -15.05 41.33 8.16
N LEU A 710 -14.43 40.16 7.93
CA LEU A 710 -14.28 39.10 8.93
C LEU A 710 -12.89 39.17 9.55
N VAL A 711 -12.81 39.23 10.87
CA VAL A 711 -11.54 39.29 11.62
C VAL A 711 -11.40 38.03 12.46
N PHE A 712 -10.40 37.23 12.16
CA PHE A 712 -10.15 35.96 12.84
C PHE A 712 -8.90 36.01 13.71
N SER A 713 -9.01 35.46 14.93
CA SER A 713 -7.86 35.18 15.79
C SER A 713 -8.01 33.84 16.50
N SER A 714 -6.89 33.19 16.83
CA SER A 714 -6.91 32.03 17.72
C SER A 714 -7.08 32.40 19.20
N PHE A 715 -6.90 33.67 19.56
CA PHE A 715 -6.97 34.16 20.94
C PHE A 715 -8.18 35.08 21.13
N VAL A 716 -9.09 34.70 22.04
CA VAL A 716 -10.22 35.57 22.42
C VAL A 716 -9.74 36.87 23.05
N SER A 717 -8.64 36.84 23.82
CA SER A 717 -8.05 38.04 24.40
C SER A 717 -7.55 39.03 23.35
N HIS A 718 -7.11 38.56 22.17
CA HIS A 718 -6.73 39.44 21.06
C HIS A 718 -7.97 40.10 20.44
N LEU A 719 -9.05 39.33 20.21
CA LEU A 719 -10.33 39.85 19.72
C LEU A 719 -10.93 40.91 20.67
N ASN A 720 -10.75 40.75 21.99
CA ASN A 720 -11.23 41.72 22.97
C ASN A 720 -10.55 43.11 22.81
N LEU A 721 -9.32 43.17 22.31
CA LEU A 721 -8.63 44.44 22.05
C LEU A 721 -9.29 45.17 20.87
N TYR A 722 -9.61 44.46 19.78
CA TYR A 722 -10.36 45.02 18.65
C TYR A 722 -11.81 45.35 19.02
N GLU A 723 -12.42 44.59 19.92
CA GLU A 723 -13.75 44.90 20.48
C GLU A 723 -13.73 46.23 21.22
N GLN A 724 -12.72 46.45 22.08
CA GLN A 724 -12.54 47.70 22.81
C GLN A 724 -12.30 48.87 21.85
N TYR A 725 -11.47 48.67 20.83
CA TYR A 725 -11.23 49.64 19.78
C TYR A 725 -12.52 50.06 19.05
N CYS A 726 -13.34 49.08 18.63
CA CYS A 726 -14.62 49.36 17.98
C CYS A 726 -15.54 50.19 18.90
N ARG A 727 -15.61 49.83 20.20
CA ARG A 727 -16.40 50.59 21.19
C ARG A 727 -15.91 52.03 21.37
N GLN A 728 -14.60 52.25 21.46
CA GLN A 728 -14.03 53.58 21.63
C GLN A 728 -14.29 54.49 20.43
N ARG A 729 -14.37 53.92 19.23
CA ARG A 729 -14.64 54.62 17.96
C ARG A 729 -16.13 54.69 17.61
N GLY A 730 -17.00 54.08 18.40
CA GLY A 730 -18.44 54.00 18.10
C GLY A 730 -18.78 53.14 16.87
N ILE A 731 -17.91 52.19 16.50
CA ILE A 731 -18.13 51.28 15.38
C ILE A 731 -18.96 50.09 15.84
N GLU A 732 -20.08 49.84 15.17
CA GLU A 732 -20.91 48.66 15.41
C GLU A 732 -20.24 47.39 14.87
N TYR A 733 -20.26 46.33 15.67
CA TYR A 733 -19.65 45.05 15.33
C TYR A 733 -20.53 43.86 15.78
N ALA A 734 -20.24 42.69 15.21
CA ALA A 734 -20.72 41.39 15.68
C ALA A 734 -19.55 40.58 16.27
N LYS A 735 -19.82 39.70 17.23
CA LYS A 735 -18.77 38.90 17.88
C LYS A 735 -19.18 37.45 18.12
N LEU A 736 -18.37 36.52 17.62
CA LEU A 736 -18.59 35.08 17.78
C LEU A 736 -17.38 34.39 18.40
N VAL A 737 -17.56 33.95 19.66
CA VAL A 737 -16.56 33.19 20.43
C VAL A 737 -17.19 31.92 21.02
N GLY A 738 -16.39 31.06 21.64
CA GLY A 738 -16.87 29.77 22.18
C GLY A 738 -18.02 29.91 23.18
N GLU A 739 -17.99 30.98 23.99
CA GLU A 739 -18.98 31.31 25.02
C GLU A 739 -20.27 31.92 24.47
N THR A 740 -20.31 32.33 23.19
CA THR A 740 -21.50 32.92 22.57
C THR A 740 -22.63 31.89 22.52
N ARG A 741 -23.72 32.15 23.25
CA ARG A 741 -24.94 31.31 23.27
C ARG A 741 -25.83 31.53 22.05
N LYS A 742 -26.10 32.79 21.70
CA LYS A 742 -27.00 33.22 20.62
C LYS A 742 -26.24 33.45 19.30
N ARG A 743 -25.64 32.39 18.77
CA ARG A 743 -24.75 32.46 17.58
C ARG A 743 -25.47 32.92 16.30
N GLU A 744 -26.73 32.52 16.15
CA GLU A 744 -27.57 32.86 15.00
C GLU A 744 -27.88 34.36 14.99
N GLU A 745 -28.22 34.95 16.15
CA GLU A 745 -28.48 36.38 16.29
C GLU A 745 -27.29 37.24 15.83
N GLU A 746 -26.05 36.87 16.21
CA GLU A 746 -24.84 37.58 15.78
C GLU A 746 -24.58 37.45 14.27
N THR A 747 -24.85 36.27 13.71
CA THR A 747 -24.67 36.02 12.26
C THR A 747 -25.71 36.78 11.45
N GLU A 748 -26.96 36.80 11.90
CA GLU A 748 -28.02 37.59 11.30
C GLU A 748 -27.79 39.08 11.47
N LYS A 749 -27.29 39.53 12.64
CA LYS A 749 -26.89 40.92 12.89
C LYS A 749 -25.90 41.37 11.81
N PHE A 750 -24.83 40.60 11.60
CA PHE A 750 -23.84 40.92 10.56
C PHE A 750 -24.39 40.84 9.14
N SER A 751 -25.27 39.89 8.84
CA SER A 751 -25.75 39.67 7.47
C SER A 751 -26.79 40.72 7.06
N LYS A 752 -27.76 41.03 7.94
CA LYS A 752 -28.94 41.86 7.63
C LYS A 752 -28.74 43.36 7.87
N ARG A 753 -27.81 43.75 8.75
CA ARG A 753 -27.53 45.16 9.06
C ARG A 753 -26.32 45.65 8.28
N ASP A 754 -26.45 46.81 7.63
CA ASP A 754 -25.37 47.41 6.84
C ASP A 754 -24.41 48.24 7.71
N ASP A 755 -24.87 48.75 8.85
CA ASP A 755 -24.04 49.49 9.81
C ASP A 755 -23.03 48.60 10.57
N VAL A 756 -23.22 47.29 10.52
CA VAL A 756 -22.35 46.29 11.17
C VAL A 756 -21.34 45.79 10.14
N THR A 757 -20.22 46.50 10.02
CA THR A 757 -19.19 46.18 9.00
C THR A 757 -18.11 45.23 9.50
N ILE A 758 -17.93 45.09 10.82
CA ILE A 758 -16.86 44.27 11.41
C ILE A 758 -17.45 43.05 12.14
N PHE A 759 -16.95 41.85 11.82
CA PHE A 759 -17.27 40.62 12.54
C PHE A 759 -16.02 40.01 13.17
N LEU A 760 -15.95 40.03 14.50
CA LEU A 760 -14.87 39.43 15.29
C LEU A 760 -15.17 37.95 15.58
N ILE A 761 -14.33 37.03 15.07
CA ILE A 761 -14.60 35.59 15.14
C ILE A 761 -13.37 34.84 15.67
N SER A 762 -13.54 33.98 16.68
CA SER A 762 -12.44 33.10 17.07
C SER A 762 -12.30 31.93 16.08
N LEU A 763 -11.09 31.56 15.70
CA LEU A 763 -10.84 30.51 14.70
C LEU A 763 -11.55 29.18 15.03
N LYS A 764 -11.61 28.81 16.32
CA LYS A 764 -12.33 27.61 16.76
C LYS A 764 -13.85 27.74 16.69
N ALA A 765 -14.41 28.91 16.95
CA ALA A 765 -15.85 29.14 16.88
C ALA A 765 -16.33 29.34 15.42
N GLY A 766 -15.52 30.00 14.59
CA GLY A 766 -15.79 30.25 13.17
C GLY A 766 -15.44 29.09 12.23
N GLY A 767 -14.67 28.10 12.70
CA GLY A 767 -14.25 26.95 11.90
C GLY A 767 -15.40 26.05 11.42
N LEU A 768 -16.63 26.20 11.94
CA LEU A 768 -17.71 25.22 11.76
C LEU A 768 -19.02 25.85 11.22
N GLY A 769 -19.29 25.60 9.93
CA GLY A 769 -20.60 25.68 9.23
C GLY A 769 -21.34 27.02 9.11
N LEU A 770 -20.69 28.16 9.25
CA LEU A 770 -21.34 29.46 9.02
C LEU A 770 -21.36 29.85 7.53
N ASN A 771 -22.40 30.59 7.12
CA ASN A 771 -22.50 31.24 5.81
C ASN A 771 -22.30 32.75 5.97
N LEU A 772 -21.22 33.30 5.41
CA LEU A 772 -20.84 34.71 5.54
C LEU A 772 -20.44 35.30 4.17
N THR A 773 -21.25 35.04 3.14
CA THR A 773 -21.03 35.51 1.75
C THR A 773 -21.04 37.02 1.59
N GLU A 774 -21.55 37.74 2.58
CA GLU A 774 -21.69 39.20 2.61
C GLU A 774 -20.33 39.89 2.76
N ALA A 775 -19.34 39.20 3.34
CA ALA A 775 -18.00 39.71 3.52
C ALA A 775 -17.10 39.44 2.31
N ALA A 776 -16.38 40.46 1.87
CA ALA A 776 -15.36 40.36 0.82
C ALA A 776 -13.92 40.37 1.38
N TYR A 777 -13.75 40.80 2.63
CA TYR A 777 -12.44 40.93 3.28
C TYR A 777 -12.33 39.98 4.46
N VAL A 778 -11.22 39.26 4.55
CA VAL A 778 -10.91 38.34 5.64
C VAL A 778 -9.53 38.69 6.19
N LEU A 779 -9.47 39.05 7.47
CA LEU A 779 -8.25 39.40 8.18
C LEU A 779 -7.91 38.26 9.14
N LEU A 780 -6.74 37.65 8.95
CA LEU A 780 -6.19 36.63 9.82
C LEU A 780 -5.11 37.29 10.69
N LEU A 781 -5.42 37.46 11.97
CA LEU A 781 -4.58 38.22 12.90
C LEU A 781 -3.35 37.44 13.38
N ASP A 782 -3.43 36.12 13.44
CA ASP A 782 -2.35 35.27 13.91
C ASP A 782 -2.35 33.92 13.16
N PRO A 783 -1.15 33.39 12.79
CA PRO A 783 -1.06 32.12 12.07
C PRO A 783 -1.36 30.95 13.01
N TRP A 784 -2.06 29.94 12.50
CA TRP A 784 -2.39 28.72 13.23
C TRP A 784 -1.44 27.56 12.90
N TRP A 785 -1.39 26.50 13.70
CA TRP A 785 -0.49 25.37 13.42
C TRP A 785 -0.95 24.48 12.26
N ASN A 786 -2.26 24.45 12.00
CA ASN A 786 -2.90 23.64 10.96
C ASN A 786 -3.48 24.56 9.86
N PRO A 787 -2.90 24.58 8.65
CA PRO A 787 -3.40 25.38 7.53
C PRO A 787 -4.87 25.10 7.19
N ALA A 788 -5.33 23.86 7.41
CA ALA A 788 -6.72 23.49 7.14
C ALA A 788 -7.68 24.41 7.89
N SER A 789 -7.46 24.66 9.19
CA SER A 789 -8.36 25.49 10.01
C SER A 789 -8.49 26.92 9.48
N GLU A 790 -7.43 27.51 8.94
CA GLU A 790 -7.49 28.82 8.28
C GLU A 790 -8.27 28.76 6.97
N MET A 791 -8.02 27.74 6.15
CA MET A 791 -8.78 27.52 4.90
C MET A 791 -10.27 27.29 5.17
N GLN A 792 -10.61 26.65 6.29
CA GLN A 792 -12.01 26.49 6.72
C GLN A 792 -12.65 27.84 7.07
N ALA A 793 -11.91 28.75 7.71
CA ALA A 793 -12.35 30.10 8.02
C ALA A 793 -12.51 30.97 6.76
N ILE A 794 -11.53 30.96 5.85
CA ILE A 794 -11.59 31.68 4.56
C ILE A 794 -12.78 31.20 3.72
N SER A 795 -13.02 29.88 3.70
CA SER A 795 -14.14 29.29 2.96
C SER A 795 -15.53 29.68 3.49
N ARG A 796 -15.64 30.39 4.61
CA ARG A 796 -16.91 30.96 5.09
C ARG A 796 -17.37 32.15 4.24
N ALA A 797 -16.43 32.94 3.73
CA ALA A 797 -16.67 34.04 2.81
C ALA A 797 -16.53 33.62 1.34
N HIS A 798 -15.51 32.80 1.02
CA HIS A 798 -15.26 32.29 -0.34
C HIS A 798 -16.03 30.99 -0.58
N ARG A 799 -17.33 31.10 -0.87
CA ARG A 799 -18.24 29.96 -1.08
C ARG A 799 -19.28 30.28 -2.16
N ILE A 800 -20.02 29.26 -2.58
CA ILE A 800 -21.11 29.42 -3.56
C ILE A 800 -22.12 30.45 -3.04
N GLY A 801 -22.44 31.42 -3.90
CA GLY A 801 -23.25 32.59 -3.57
C GLY A 801 -22.44 33.88 -3.43
N GLN A 802 -21.10 33.78 -3.30
CA GLN A 802 -20.21 34.93 -3.34
C GLN A 802 -20.17 35.54 -4.75
N LYS A 803 -20.37 36.86 -4.83
CA LYS A 803 -20.33 37.62 -6.09
C LYS A 803 -19.13 38.57 -6.19
N LYS A 804 -18.47 38.84 -5.07
CA LYS A 804 -17.32 39.75 -4.98
C LYS A 804 -16.01 38.95 -4.90
N LYS A 805 -14.93 39.54 -5.42
CA LYS A 805 -13.57 39.05 -5.18
C LYS A 805 -13.30 39.03 -3.68
N VAL A 806 -12.76 37.92 -3.16
CA VAL A 806 -12.45 37.77 -1.73
C VAL A 806 -10.97 38.06 -1.51
N MET A 807 -10.68 39.02 -0.65
CA MET A 807 -9.33 39.44 -0.27
C MET A 807 -9.01 38.92 1.12
N VAL A 808 -7.95 38.13 1.25
CA VAL A 808 -7.47 37.59 2.52
C VAL A 808 -6.15 38.23 2.89
N TYR A 809 -6.09 38.85 4.07
CA TYR A 809 -4.90 39.48 4.61
C TYR A 809 -4.40 38.72 5.84
N ARG A 810 -3.15 38.25 5.80
CA ARG A 810 -2.48 37.61 6.94
C ARG A 810 -1.53 38.57 7.59
N PHE A 811 -1.72 38.87 8.87
CA PHE A 811 -0.84 39.76 9.62
C PHE A 811 0.20 38.96 10.40
N ILE A 812 1.48 39.17 10.09
CA ILE A 812 2.61 38.44 10.65
C ILE A 812 3.61 39.42 11.24
N THR A 813 3.93 39.26 12.52
CA THR A 813 4.94 40.12 13.17
C THR A 813 6.35 39.64 12.82
N ARG A 814 7.21 40.53 12.29
CA ARG A 814 8.58 40.21 11.88
C ARG A 814 9.50 39.86 13.04
N GLY A 815 10.47 38.98 12.79
CA GLY A 815 11.46 38.57 13.79
C GLY A 815 10.87 37.71 14.92
N THR A 816 9.65 37.19 14.74
CA THR A 816 8.94 36.41 15.76
C THR A 816 8.72 34.96 15.36
N VAL A 817 8.17 34.19 16.30
CA VAL A 817 7.75 32.80 16.08
C VAL A 817 6.68 32.67 14.99
N GLU A 818 5.93 33.73 14.69
CA GLU A 818 4.87 33.69 13.68
C GLU A 818 5.40 33.44 12.26
N GLU A 819 6.53 34.04 11.89
CA GLU A 819 7.17 33.80 10.57
C GLU A 819 7.59 32.34 10.41
N LYS A 820 8.06 31.73 11.49
CA LYS A 820 8.46 30.32 11.46
C LYS A 820 7.26 29.39 11.38
N ILE A 821 6.15 29.72 12.05
CA ILE A 821 4.88 28.98 11.92
C ILE A 821 4.40 29.06 10.47
N LEU A 822 4.46 30.23 9.84
CA LEU A 822 4.07 30.40 8.43
C LEU A 822 4.94 29.53 7.49
N LYS A 823 6.27 29.55 7.66
CA LYS A 823 7.18 28.68 6.88
C LYS A 823 6.85 27.19 7.05
N LEU A 824 6.53 26.76 8.28
CA LEU A 824 6.10 25.38 8.54
C LEU A 824 4.77 25.05 7.88
N GLN A 825 3.82 26.00 7.85
CA GLN A 825 2.55 25.83 7.13
C GLN A 825 2.76 25.66 5.63
N GLU A 826 3.61 26.50 5.02
CA GLU A 826 3.93 26.45 3.59
C GLU A 826 4.56 25.10 3.20
N GLN A 827 5.51 24.62 4.00
CA GLN A 827 6.10 23.28 3.82
C GLN A 827 5.02 22.17 3.90
N LYS A 828 4.09 22.26 4.85
CA LYS A 828 2.99 21.30 4.98
C LYS A 828 2.01 21.36 3.81
N LEU A 829 1.65 22.55 3.34
CA LEU A 829 0.74 22.74 2.20
C LEU A 829 1.36 22.23 0.90
N ALA A 830 2.66 22.46 0.68
CA ALA A 830 3.37 21.94 -0.48
C ALA A 830 3.30 20.40 -0.51
N LEU A 831 3.52 19.74 0.63
CA LEU A 831 3.41 18.28 0.75
C LEU A 831 1.97 17.77 0.60
N ALA A 832 0.98 18.48 1.15
CA ALA A 832 -0.44 18.12 1.09
C ALA A 832 -1.07 18.26 -0.31
N ASN A 833 -0.51 19.11 -1.17
CA ASN A 833 -0.99 19.26 -2.55
C ASN A 833 -0.40 18.19 -3.49
N THR A 834 0.81 17.69 -3.21
CA THR A 834 1.39 16.55 -3.95
C THR A 834 0.59 15.27 -3.74
N PHE A 835 -0.07 15.15 -2.59
CA PHE A 835 -0.84 13.99 -2.14
C PHE A 835 -1.94 13.46 -3.07
N ILE A 836 -2.47 14.30 -3.94
CA ILE A 836 -3.56 13.94 -4.86
C ILE A 836 -3.00 13.42 -6.20
N ARG A 837 -1.69 13.52 -6.42
CA ARG A 837 -1.03 12.97 -7.62
C ARG A 837 0.20 12.10 -7.35
N GLU A 838 0.89 12.21 -6.22
CA GLU A 838 1.99 11.35 -5.77
C GLU A 838 2.40 11.72 -4.30
N ASP A 839 2.24 10.78 -3.37
CA ASP A 839 3.33 10.28 -2.51
C ASP A 839 4.10 11.22 -1.53
N LYS A 840 3.50 11.64 -0.39
CA LYS A 840 4.24 11.87 0.90
C LYS A 840 3.39 12.23 2.14
N MET A 841 3.16 11.30 3.07
CA MET A 841 2.43 11.49 4.35
C MET A 841 3.12 12.43 5.34
N LEU A 842 2.37 13.42 5.84
CA LEU A 842 2.82 14.39 6.83
C LEU A 842 2.99 13.74 8.20
N ALA A 843 4.17 13.89 8.79
CA ALA A 843 4.38 13.66 10.21
C ALA A 843 3.92 14.90 11.01
N GLY A 844 3.52 14.68 12.26
CA GLY A 844 3.37 15.77 13.23
C GLY A 844 4.71 16.48 13.48
N LEU A 845 4.67 17.67 14.07
CA LEU A 845 5.89 18.42 14.41
C LEU A 845 6.80 17.57 15.32
N SER A 846 8.07 17.40 14.94
CA SER A 846 9.06 16.71 15.77
C SER A 846 9.53 17.59 16.94
N ASP A 847 10.07 16.96 17.98
CA ASP A 847 10.67 17.68 19.12
C ASP A 847 11.79 18.63 18.66
N GLU A 848 12.56 18.24 17.65
CA GLU A 848 13.60 19.07 17.03
C GLU A 848 13.02 20.30 16.31
N GLN A 849 11.92 20.12 15.58
CA GLN A 849 11.23 21.24 14.91
C GLN A 849 10.68 22.24 15.94
N LEU A 850 10.16 21.76 17.08
CA LEU A 850 9.70 22.64 18.17
C LEU A 850 10.83 23.40 18.84
N GLN A 851 12.01 22.80 18.98
CA GLN A 851 13.20 23.50 19.50
C GLN A 851 13.72 24.54 18.51
N ASP A 852 13.71 24.24 17.21
CA ASP A 852 14.13 25.18 16.16
C ASP A 852 13.26 26.45 16.12
N LEU A 853 11.98 26.33 16.50
CA LEU A 853 11.10 27.49 16.64
C LEU A 853 11.57 28.49 17.71
N LEU A 854 12.29 28.00 18.73
CA LEU A 854 12.77 28.81 19.86
C LEU A 854 14.22 29.28 19.71
N LYS A 855 14.99 28.74 18.75
CA LYS A 855 16.34 29.20 18.39
C LYS A 855 16.29 30.52 17.64
#